data_AF-A0A7G1P2W4-F1
#
_entry.id   AF-A0A7G1P2W4-F1
#
_cell.length_a   1.000
_cell.length_b   1.000
_cell.length_c   1.000
_cell.angle_alpha   90.00
_cell.angle_beta   90.00
_cell.angle_gamma   90.00
#
_symmetry.space_group_name_H-M   'P 1'
#
loop_
_entity.id
_entity.type
_entity.pdbx_description
1 polymer ?
#
loop_
_entity_poly.entity_id
_entity_poly.type
_entity_poly.pdbx_seq_one_letter_code
_entity_poly.pdbx_strand_id
1 'polypeptide(L)'
;MGAAGGQWAAGGSKDMSLQDIIKRRQQADFVGREERLIEFRTNLGLPVVDRRFLFNIHGDAGVGKTFLMNQLRRIAEQHGAFCGYIDESSYGVPEALASLAADLAQGGARLTRFERRYAAYRRRRHELDADPDTPAGLSETFTKGALQVGLHSAKMLPILGVAAEVVDVAAAAEQIDRLRVFVGQKFRNHDDAQLVLSPAEALTPVFLEDLCTLAKRKTVALFFDTYERTEWFLDTWLLDLFAARYGDLPADLVITVAGRSALDGNHWTSYHSIIADVPLTSFTDAEGRTFLARQNVTGDRVVEVILQLSGRLPLLVAMLAEGRPDNPADVGDRTGDAVERFLKWEPDGRRRATALAGALPRRLNEDVLAAACDADDDRSELFEWLRTQPFLAETAGVWQYHDVVRMPMLRLQRNRSPQRWRKQHRRLVEYYRTERAALGLSDDNGWLDTTWQDYHLEETYHALCADSAAALPDALNHAVFALSDSTPTARRWVDTMVAAGRDSDSRLVQTWGERLTRILPDEHSDEIAFLTALIDYAELEPAAYEKALQLRGDEHRLSGQFDQALADFERALELDQESPKALAGRGEVYRLMNRYDHALADFTRAIELDPQYVWAIASRAYLHWRMGRHEVALADFTRAINLNPGYHWSITLRGDMYRRLGRSERTLALAQRTGGFDVNDAFTILGRGEVFWLMGRYEEALSEFNRIIEREPNFSRAISNRAETYFLMGRYDHAVIDLDRAIELDPGSSFPQYLRGVVLVAQGHADRGYLDIQEAVVLAQREMRDEPAEVLHSCHLAIYRAALGDWAEARELLLDFLGQSQTPWFATHALFDLRELSQLPGVSQQRVQELIRLVEQHGVAED
;
A
#
# COMPACT_ATOMS: atom_id res chain seq x y z
N MET A 1 -47.57 -45.84 -53.09
CA MET A 1 -47.40 -44.41 -53.46
C MET A 1 -46.91 -43.70 -52.22
N GLY A 2 -45.74 -43.09 -52.10
CA GLY A 2 -44.57 -42.91 -52.95
C GLY A 2 -43.53 -42.25 -52.04
N ALA A 3 -42.29 -42.72 -52.09
CA ALA A 3 -41.17 -42.21 -51.30
C ALA A 3 -40.62 -40.91 -51.87
N ALA A 4 -40.18 -40.00 -51.00
CA ALA A 4 -39.10 -39.03 -51.17
C ALA A 4 -38.82 -38.43 -49.77
N GLY A 5 -37.67 -38.57 -49.12
CA GLY A 5 -36.31 -38.62 -49.66
C GLY A 5 -35.75 -37.20 -49.75
N GLY A 6 -35.59 -36.51 -48.62
CA GLY A 6 -34.99 -35.18 -48.52
C GLY A 6 -33.64 -35.25 -47.79
N GLN A 7 -32.57 -35.26 -48.57
CA GLN A 7 -31.16 -35.26 -48.17
C GLN A 7 -30.84 -34.10 -47.21
N TRP A 8 -30.43 -34.41 -45.97
CA TRP A 8 -29.53 -33.52 -45.24
C TRP A 8 -28.11 -33.80 -45.70
N ALA A 9 -27.52 -32.80 -46.33
CA ALA A 9 -26.18 -32.83 -46.89
C ALA A 9 -25.16 -33.31 -45.84
N ALA A 10 -24.59 -34.49 -46.07
CA ALA A 10 -23.37 -34.98 -45.45
C ALA A 10 -22.14 -34.24 -46.02
N GLY A 11 -22.12 -32.91 -45.90
CA GLY A 11 -21.03 -32.04 -46.35
C GLY A 11 -20.71 -31.02 -45.29
N GLY A 12 -19.64 -31.24 -44.52
CA GLY A 12 -19.11 -30.23 -43.59
C GLY A 12 -18.21 -30.71 -42.45
N SER A 13 -18.02 -32.03 -42.23
CA SER A 13 -17.10 -32.51 -41.19
C SER A 13 -15.69 -32.83 -41.69
N LYS A 14 -15.44 -32.75 -43.01
CA LYS A 14 -14.15 -33.10 -43.61
C LYS A 14 -13.15 -31.94 -43.70
N ASP A 15 -13.62 -30.71 -43.47
CA ASP A 15 -12.79 -29.48 -43.49
C ASP A 15 -12.62 -28.85 -42.11
N MET A 16 -13.14 -29.48 -41.05
CA MET A 16 -12.94 -28.99 -39.68
C MET A 16 -11.58 -29.43 -39.16
N SER A 17 -10.74 -28.48 -38.76
CA SER A 17 -9.47 -28.78 -38.11
C SER A 17 -9.68 -29.40 -36.72
N LEU A 18 -8.67 -30.08 -36.20
CA LEU A 18 -8.68 -30.56 -34.81
C LEU A 18 -8.92 -29.39 -33.84
N GLN A 19 -8.40 -28.20 -34.16
CA GLN A 19 -8.67 -26.96 -33.45
C GLN A 19 -10.14 -26.55 -33.49
N ASP A 20 -10.85 -26.72 -34.60
CA ASP A 20 -12.29 -26.42 -34.71
C ASP A 20 -13.15 -27.40 -33.90
N ILE A 21 -12.72 -28.66 -33.81
CA ILE A 21 -13.36 -29.70 -32.98
C ILE A 21 -13.12 -29.41 -31.49
N ILE A 22 -11.90 -29.04 -31.09
CA ILE A 22 -11.57 -28.63 -29.72
C ILE A 22 -12.34 -27.36 -29.35
N LYS A 23 -12.40 -26.36 -30.24
CA LYS A 23 -13.15 -25.12 -30.05
C LYS A 23 -14.65 -25.37 -29.89
N ARG A 24 -15.25 -26.28 -30.68
CA ARG A 24 -16.66 -26.68 -30.52
C ARG A 24 -16.93 -27.43 -29.22
N ARG A 25 -16.02 -28.29 -28.76
CA ARG A 25 -16.14 -28.97 -27.47
C ARG A 25 -16.06 -27.98 -26.31
N GLN A 26 -15.11 -27.03 -26.36
CA GLN A 26 -15.00 -25.94 -25.38
C GLN A 26 -16.24 -25.02 -25.33
N GLN A 27 -16.98 -24.87 -26.44
CA GLN A 27 -18.24 -24.09 -26.47
C GLN A 27 -19.42 -24.83 -25.82
N ALA A 28 -19.45 -26.16 -25.88
CA ALA A 28 -20.48 -26.95 -25.23
C ALA A 28 -20.34 -26.93 -23.70
N ASP A 29 -19.13 -26.68 -23.18
CA ASP A 29 -18.80 -26.82 -21.75
C ASP A 29 -19.05 -25.55 -20.90
N PHE A 30 -19.57 -24.48 -21.48
CA PHE A 30 -19.75 -23.21 -20.76
C PHE A 30 -21.10 -23.14 -20.04
N VAL A 31 -21.08 -23.04 -18.70
CA VAL A 31 -22.27 -23.12 -17.85
C VAL A 31 -22.29 -21.98 -16.82
N GLY A 32 -23.47 -21.41 -16.55
CA GLY A 32 -23.69 -20.40 -15.51
C GLY A 32 -23.31 -18.96 -15.86
N ARG A 33 -22.77 -18.73 -17.06
CA ARG A 33 -22.23 -17.43 -17.48
C ARG A 33 -22.76 -16.98 -18.83
N GLU A 34 -23.79 -17.65 -19.31
CA GLU A 34 -24.45 -17.40 -20.59
C GLU A 34 -25.01 -15.97 -20.61
N GLU A 35 -25.51 -15.47 -19.48
CA GLU A 35 -25.95 -14.08 -19.31
C GLU A 35 -24.84 -13.08 -19.59
N ARG A 36 -23.60 -13.32 -19.11
CA ARG A 36 -22.45 -12.43 -19.35
C ARG A 36 -22.03 -12.41 -20.81
N LEU A 37 -22.08 -13.56 -21.49
CA LEU A 37 -21.84 -13.64 -22.93
C LEU A 37 -22.94 -12.92 -23.73
N ILE A 38 -24.19 -13.04 -23.31
CA ILE A 38 -25.34 -12.36 -23.94
C ILE A 38 -25.21 -10.85 -23.73
N GLU A 39 -24.86 -10.41 -22.52
CA GLU A 39 -24.64 -9.00 -22.17
C GLU A 39 -23.56 -8.39 -23.07
N PHE A 40 -22.38 -9.00 -23.15
CA PHE A 40 -21.30 -8.52 -24.02
C PHE A 40 -21.69 -8.53 -25.50
N ARG A 41 -22.33 -9.61 -25.99
CA ARG A 41 -22.80 -9.70 -27.38
C ARG A 41 -23.83 -8.62 -27.70
N THR A 42 -24.75 -8.36 -26.77
CA THR A 42 -25.78 -7.32 -26.91
C THR A 42 -25.11 -5.95 -26.95
N ASN A 43 -24.16 -5.69 -26.06
CA ASN A 43 -23.40 -4.45 -26.00
C ASN A 43 -22.72 -4.09 -27.33
N LEU A 44 -22.09 -5.06 -28.00
CA LEU A 44 -21.48 -4.84 -29.32
C LEU A 44 -22.49 -4.37 -30.38
N GLY A 45 -23.75 -4.80 -30.27
CA GLY A 45 -24.84 -4.43 -31.18
C GLY A 45 -25.59 -3.15 -30.81
N LEU A 46 -25.35 -2.56 -29.63
CA LEU A 46 -26.03 -1.33 -29.19
C LEU A 46 -25.55 -0.09 -29.98
N PRO A 47 -26.38 0.96 -30.11
CA PRO A 47 -25.92 2.29 -30.48
C PRO A 47 -24.80 2.75 -29.54
N VAL A 48 -23.79 3.43 -30.07
CA VAL A 48 -22.58 3.85 -29.32
C VAL A 48 -22.92 4.54 -27.99
N VAL A 49 -23.94 5.40 -27.96
CA VAL A 49 -24.36 6.15 -26.76
C VAL A 49 -24.90 5.27 -25.62
N ASP A 50 -25.35 4.06 -25.93
CA ASP A 50 -25.94 3.13 -24.98
C ASP A 50 -24.93 2.02 -24.57
N ARG A 51 -23.72 2.04 -25.12
CA ARG A 51 -22.69 1.02 -24.85
C ARG A 51 -22.02 1.21 -23.50
N ARG A 52 -21.62 0.09 -22.91
CA ARG A 52 -20.52 0.00 -21.95
C ARG A 52 -19.22 -0.18 -22.72
N PHE A 53 -18.20 0.57 -22.31
CA PHE A 53 -16.92 0.65 -23.00
C PHE A 53 -15.81 -0.11 -22.27
N LEU A 54 -16.01 -0.40 -20.98
CA LEU A 54 -15.07 -1.17 -20.16
C LEU A 54 -15.82 -2.30 -19.46
N PHE A 55 -15.42 -3.55 -19.70
CA PHE A 55 -15.92 -4.72 -18.97
C PHE A 55 -14.89 -5.10 -17.91
N ASN A 56 -15.28 -5.04 -16.65
CA ASN A 56 -14.43 -5.40 -15.51
C ASN A 56 -14.80 -6.78 -14.99
N ILE A 57 -14.03 -7.80 -15.38
CA ILE A 57 -14.20 -9.17 -14.88
C ILE A 57 -13.36 -9.33 -13.62
N HIS A 58 -13.97 -9.70 -12.50
CA HIS A 58 -13.23 -9.90 -11.25
C HIS A 58 -13.73 -11.10 -10.45
N GLY A 59 -12.94 -11.55 -9.48
CA GLY A 59 -13.26 -12.70 -8.64
C GLY A 59 -12.03 -13.55 -8.31
N ASP A 60 -12.22 -14.55 -7.45
CA ASP A 60 -11.13 -15.36 -6.90
C ASP A 60 -10.33 -16.15 -7.96
N ALA A 61 -9.18 -16.71 -7.56
CA ALA A 61 -8.42 -17.59 -8.43
C ALA A 61 -9.22 -18.86 -8.79
N GLY A 62 -9.13 -19.29 -10.06
CA GLY A 62 -9.80 -20.53 -10.52
C GLY A 62 -11.30 -20.40 -10.79
N VAL A 63 -11.91 -19.23 -10.59
CA VAL A 63 -13.29 -18.96 -11.02
C VAL A 63 -13.41 -18.86 -12.55
N GLY A 64 -12.33 -18.97 -13.33
CA GLY A 64 -12.41 -19.06 -14.80
C GLY A 64 -12.57 -17.71 -15.51
N LYS A 65 -11.90 -16.66 -15.00
CA LYS A 65 -11.80 -15.33 -15.61
C LYS A 65 -11.20 -15.37 -17.03
N THR A 66 -10.00 -15.94 -17.17
CA THR A 66 -9.33 -16.19 -18.47
C THR A 66 -10.21 -16.97 -19.44
N PHE A 67 -10.98 -17.94 -18.95
CA PHE A 67 -11.91 -18.69 -19.80
C PHE A 67 -13.02 -17.79 -20.34
N LEU A 68 -13.66 -16.98 -19.47
CA LEU A 68 -14.67 -16.02 -19.88
C LEU A 68 -14.09 -15.00 -20.87
N MET A 69 -12.92 -14.43 -20.56
CA MET A 69 -12.19 -13.49 -21.42
C MET A 69 -12.03 -14.03 -22.85
N ASN A 70 -11.56 -15.28 -22.97
CA ASN A 70 -11.40 -15.95 -24.25
C ASN A 70 -12.72 -16.15 -25.01
N GLN A 71 -13.84 -16.36 -24.32
CA GLN A 71 -15.15 -16.42 -24.96
C GLN A 71 -15.61 -15.03 -25.43
N LEU A 72 -15.39 -13.97 -24.64
CA LEU A 72 -15.71 -12.59 -25.04
C LEU A 72 -14.92 -12.18 -26.28
N ARG A 73 -13.62 -12.49 -26.33
CA ARG A 73 -12.79 -12.29 -27.52
C ARG A 73 -13.37 -12.98 -28.75
N ARG A 74 -13.76 -14.25 -28.64
CA ARG A 74 -14.40 -14.97 -29.76
C ARG A 74 -15.72 -14.34 -30.20
N ILE A 75 -16.52 -13.82 -29.26
CA ILE A 75 -17.77 -13.10 -29.58
C ILE A 75 -17.46 -11.82 -30.35
N ALA A 76 -16.45 -11.06 -29.93
CA ALA A 76 -16.00 -9.87 -30.66
C ALA A 76 -15.51 -10.22 -32.08
N GLU A 77 -14.69 -11.26 -32.24
CA GLU A 77 -14.23 -11.76 -33.55
C GLU A 77 -15.41 -12.19 -34.45
N GLN A 78 -16.41 -12.90 -33.89
CA GLN A 78 -17.63 -13.30 -34.61
C GLN A 78 -18.49 -12.09 -35.02
N HIS A 79 -18.48 -11.03 -34.21
CA HIS A 79 -19.11 -9.75 -34.53
C HIS A 79 -18.30 -8.95 -35.58
N GLY A 80 -17.14 -9.45 -35.98
CA GLY A 80 -16.25 -8.84 -36.97
C GLY A 80 -15.28 -7.81 -36.38
N ALA A 81 -15.16 -7.68 -35.06
CA ALA A 81 -14.26 -6.75 -34.42
C ALA A 81 -12.79 -7.13 -34.63
N PHE A 82 -11.90 -6.13 -34.67
CA PHE A 82 -10.47 -6.34 -34.54
C PHE A 82 -10.12 -6.53 -33.07
N CYS A 83 -9.48 -7.64 -32.73
CA CYS A 83 -9.20 -7.99 -31.35
C CYS A 83 -7.69 -7.89 -31.05
N GLY A 84 -7.36 -7.27 -29.92
CA GLY A 84 -6.02 -7.28 -29.33
C GLY A 84 -6.07 -7.88 -27.94
N TYR A 85 -5.06 -8.62 -27.55
CA TYR A 85 -5.00 -9.36 -26.29
C TYR A 85 -3.62 -9.26 -25.66
N ILE A 86 -3.60 -9.09 -24.34
CA ILE A 86 -2.40 -9.22 -23.50
C ILE A 86 -2.71 -9.99 -22.22
N ASP A 87 -1.66 -10.56 -21.65
CA ASP A 87 -1.62 -11.26 -20.36
C ASP A 87 -0.42 -10.75 -19.52
N GLU A 88 -0.05 -11.48 -18.46
CA GLU A 88 1.07 -11.13 -17.58
C GLU A 88 2.46 -11.19 -18.23
N SER A 89 2.59 -11.59 -19.49
CA SER A 89 3.90 -11.67 -20.18
C SER A 89 4.47 -10.31 -20.58
N SER A 90 3.70 -9.23 -20.44
CA SER A 90 4.11 -7.87 -20.81
C SER A 90 4.58 -7.06 -19.59
N TYR A 91 5.76 -6.45 -19.71
CA TYR A 91 6.38 -5.65 -18.65
C TYR A 91 6.50 -4.20 -19.12
N GLY A 92 5.59 -3.33 -18.71
CA GLY A 92 5.55 -1.92 -19.09
C GLY A 92 4.58 -1.58 -20.24
N VAL A 93 4.17 -0.32 -20.31
CA VAL A 93 3.20 0.19 -21.30
C VAL A 93 3.69 -0.01 -22.75
N PRO A 94 4.94 0.31 -23.14
CA PRO A 94 5.40 0.13 -24.52
C PRO A 94 5.31 -1.32 -25.01
N GLU A 95 5.68 -2.27 -24.16
CA GLU A 95 5.65 -3.70 -24.41
C GLU A 95 4.20 -4.21 -24.49
N ALA A 96 3.31 -3.75 -23.61
CA ALA A 96 1.89 -4.05 -23.67
C ALA A 96 1.25 -3.54 -24.98
N LEU A 97 1.55 -2.30 -25.38
CA LEU A 97 1.11 -1.74 -26.67
C LEU A 97 1.61 -2.57 -27.86
N ALA A 98 2.86 -3.04 -27.79
CA ALA A 98 3.43 -3.90 -28.83
C ALA A 98 2.77 -5.27 -28.92
N SER A 99 2.46 -5.89 -27.77
CA SER A 99 1.72 -7.15 -27.70
C SER A 99 0.30 -6.99 -28.28
N LEU A 100 -0.41 -5.91 -27.91
CA LEU A 100 -1.72 -5.58 -28.50
C LEU A 100 -1.63 -5.38 -30.02
N ALA A 101 -0.64 -4.61 -30.49
CA ALA A 101 -0.43 -4.36 -31.91
C ALA A 101 -0.11 -5.65 -32.68
N ALA A 102 0.69 -6.54 -32.09
CA ALA A 102 1.04 -7.82 -32.69
C ALA A 102 -0.19 -8.75 -32.81
N ASP A 103 -1.03 -8.82 -31.77
CA ASP A 103 -2.25 -9.63 -31.77
C ASP A 103 -3.30 -9.07 -32.75
N LEU A 104 -3.48 -7.74 -32.79
CA LEU A 104 -4.31 -7.06 -33.80
C LEU A 104 -3.81 -7.35 -35.22
N ALA A 105 -2.50 -7.33 -35.45
CA ALA A 105 -1.90 -7.65 -36.75
C ALA A 105 -2.14 -9.11 -37.16
N GLN A 106 -2.12 -10.06 -36.22
CA GLN A 106 -2.51 -11.46 -36.48
C GLN A 106 -3.99 -11.56 -36.90
N GLY A 107 -4.85 -10.71 -36.34
CA GLY A 107 -6.25 -10.55 -36.75
C GLY A 107 -6.47 -9.75 -38.05
N GLY A 108 -5.40 -9.34 -38.75
CA GLY A 108 -5.48 -8.61 -40.01
C GLY A 108 -5.59 -7.09 -39.87
N ALA A 109 -5.40 -6.53 -38.67
CA ALA A 109 -5.42 -5.10 -38.38
C ALA A 109 -4.05 -4.58 -37.95
N ARG A 110 -3.21 -4.22 -38.92
CA ARG A 110 -1.89 -3.66 -38.63
C ARG A 110 -1.94 -2.19 -38.21
N LEU A 111 -1.21 -1.85 -37.15
CA LEU A 111 -1.00 -0.49 -36.67
C LEU A 111 0.32 0.05 -37.26
N THR A 112 0.32 0.41 -38.54
CA THR A 112 1.58 0.68 -39.28
C THR A 112 2.33 1.92 -38.76
N ARG A 113 1.65 2.94 -38.25
CA ARG A 113 2.32 4.12 -37.67
C ARG A 113 2.95 3.75 -36.34
N PHE A 114 2.20 3.04 -35.49
CA PHE A 114 2.70 2.55 -34.21
C PHE A 114 3.86 1.57 -34.39
N GLU A 115 3.74 0.56 -35.26
CA GLU A 115 4.81 -0.42 -35.52
C GLU A 115 6.12 0.26 -35.94
N ARG A 116 6.02 1.30 -36.79
CA ARG A 116 7.20 2.10 -37.20
C ARG A 116 7.79 2.89 -36.04
N ARG A 117 6.94 3.53 -35.22
CA ARG A 117 7.36 4.33 -34.06
C ARG A 117 7.99 3.44 -32.98
N TYR A 118 7.39 2.30 -32.71
CA TYR A 118 7.89 1.29 -31.79
C TYR A 118 9.22 0.68 -32.27
N ALA A 119 9.38 0.42 -33.57
CA ALA A 119 10.66 0.00 -34.13
C ALA A 119 11.76 1.07 -33.97
N ALA A 120 11.41 2.36 -34.06
CA ALA A 120 12.33 3.45 -33.76
C ALA A 120 12.72 3.47 -32.28
N TYR A 121 11.75 3.38 -31.37
CA TYR A 121 11.97 3.24 -29.93
C TYR A 121 12.93 2.08 -29.62
N ARG A 122 12.64 0.87 -30.12
CA ARG A 122 13.50 -0.30 -29.91
C ARG A 122 14.92 -0.10 -30.43
N ARG A 123 15.07 0.56 -31.58
CA ARG A 123 16.40 0.88 -32.12
C ARG A 123 17.16 1.85 -31.21
N ARG A 124 16.51 2.92 -30.74
CA ARG A 124 17.14 3.89 -29.83
C ARG A 124 17.51 3.28 -28.48
N ARG A 125 16.65 2.40 -27.95
CA ARG A 125 16.96 1.62 -26.75
C ARG A 125 18.17 0.70 -26.96
N HIS A 126 18.21 -0.04 -28.06
CA HIS A 126 19.39 -0.85 -28.40
C HIS A 126 20.66 -0.02 -28.62
N GLU A 127 20.56 1.17 -29.21
CA GLU A 127 21.69 2.11 -29.35
C GLU A 127 22.20 2.59 -27.99
N LEU A 128 21.33 2.73 -26.98
CA LEU A 128 21.73 3.01 -25.59
C LEU A 128 22.39 1.80 -24.95
N ASP A 129 21.72 0.64 -24.93
CA ASP A 129 22.25 -0.57 -24.30
C ASP A 129 23.62 -1.01 -24.88
N ALA A 130 23.89 -0.71 -26.15
CA ALA A 130 25.15 -1.07 -26.81
C ALA A 130 26.30 -0.08 -26.59
N ASP A 131 26.06 1.06 -25.93
CA ASP A 131 27.08 2.10 -25.74
C ASP A 131 27.86 1.89 -24.45
N PRO A 132 29.20 1.78 -24.53
CA PRO A 132 30.05 1.51 -23.37
C PRO A 132 30.03 2.62 -22.32
N ASP A 133 29.63 3.86 -22.68
CA ASP A 133 29.53 4.98 -21.75
C ASP A 133 28.16 5.05 -21.03
N THR A 134 27.28 4.07 -21.27
CA THR A 134 25.95 3.98 -20.63
C THR A 134 26.11 3.69 -19.13
N PRO A 135 25.56 4.55 -18.23
CA PRO A 135 25.62 4.30 -16.78
C PRO A 135 25.16 2.89 -16.36
N ALA A 136 25.86 2.29 -15.39
CA ALA A 136 25.55 0.96 -14.87
C ALA A 136 24.16 0.91 -14.20
N GLY A 137 23.39 -0.17 -14.40
CA GLY A 137 22.01 -0.32 -13.88
C GLY A 137 20.90 0.24 -14.78
N LEU A 138 21.24 0.88 -15.90
CA LEU A 138 20.24 1.50 -16.80
C LEU A 138 19.38 0.51 -17.58
N SER A 139 19.95 -0.59 -18.08
CA SER A 139 19.16 -1.61 -18.80
C SER A 139 18.09 -2.24 -17.91
N GLU A 140 18.33 -2.32 -16.59
CA GLU A 140 17.35 -2.73 -15.58
C GLU A 140 16.26 -1.67 -15.34
N THR A 141 16.62 -0.39 -15.31
CA THR A 141 15.69 0.74 -15.14
C THR A 141 14.70 0.84 -16.33
N PHE A 142 15.16 0.53 -17.55
CA PHE A 142 14.33 0.45 -18.76
C PHE A 142 13.53 -0.86 -18.91
N THR A 143 13.96 -1.97 -18.29
CA THR A 143 13.20 -3.25 -18.31
C THR A 143 12.17 -3.34 -17.19
N LYS A 144 12.36 -2.64 -16.07
CA LYS A 144 11.44 -2.60 -14.92
C LYS A 144 10.34 -1.54 -15.02
N GLY A 145 10.15 -0.90 -16.18
CA GLY A 145 9.05 0.05 -16.40
C GLY A 145 9.11 1.33 -15.54
N ALA A 146 10.30 1.70 -15.03
CA ALA A 146 10.46 2.80 -14.06
C ALA A 146 10.62 4.20 -14.69
N LEU A 147 10.42 4.34 -16.00
CA LEU A 147 10.23 5.64 -16.67
C LEU A 147 8.79 5.77 -17.19
N GLN A 148 7.85 5.70 -16.26
CA GLN A 148 6.61 6.44 -16.40
C GLN A 148 6.84 7.85 -15.87
N VAL A 149 7.20 8.78 -16.76
CA VAL A 149 6.84 10.18 -16.52
C VAL A 149 6.22 10.71 -17.78
N GLY A 150 4.99 11.18 -17.63
CA GLY A 150 4.55 12.29 -18.44
C GLY A 150 4.56 13.58 -17.65
N LEU A 151 5.19 14.61 -18.22
CA LEU A 151 5.58 15.89 -17.59
C LEU A 151 4.40 16.78 -17.10
N HIS A 152 3.19 16.24 -16.97
CA HIS A 152 1.99 16.92 -16.48
C HIS A 152 1.12 16.10 -15.52
N SER A 153 1.67 15.05 -14.91
CA SER A 153 1.00 14.30 -13.84
C SER A 153 1.96 14.02 -12.68
N ALA A 154 2.12 14.98 -11.77
CA ALA A 154 2.80 14.78 -10.50
C ALA A 154 1.87 14.17 -9.44
N LYS A 155 0.98 13.25 -9.84
CA LYS A 155 0.14 12.43 -8.96
C LYS A 155 0.19 11.00 -9.50
N MET A 156 0.44 10.05 -8.59
CA MET A 156 0.56 8.59 -8.77
C MET A 156 1.99 8.06 -9.03
N LEU A 157 2.63 7.55 -7.96
CA LEU A 157 3.53 6.40 -8.05
C LEU A 157 2.85 5.25 -7.28
N PRO A 158 2.26 4.25 -7.96
CA PRO A 158 1.94 2.97 -7.35
C PRO A 158 3.26 2.23 -7.10
N ILE A 159 3.54 1.95 -5.84
CA ILE A 159 4.64 1.07 -5.41
C ILE A 159 4.27 -0.36 -5.85
N LEU A 160 5.04 -0.95 -6.77
CA LEU A 160 5.25 -2.40 -7.02
C LEU A 160 6.43 -2.46 -8.03
N GLY A 161 7.46 -3.28 -7.95
CA GLY A 161 7.84 -4.40 -7.10
C GLY A 161 9.15 -4.95 -7.68
N VAL A 162 10.27 -4.69 -7.03
CA VAL A 162 11.55 -5.38 -7.25
C VAL A 162 12.06 -5.76 -5.87
N ALA A 163 12.49 -7.01 -5.75
CA ALA A 163 13.05 -7.58 -4.56
C ALA A 163 14.08 -6.66 -3.87
N ALA A 164 14.05 -6.73 -2.54
CA ALA A 164 14.87 -6.02 -1.58
C ALA A 164 16.34 -5.84 -2.00
N GLU A 165 16.67 -4.61 -2.36
CA GLU A 165 17.82 -3.88 -1.82
C GLU A 165 17.33 -2.43 -1.64
N VAL A 166 17.79 -1.78 -0.58
CA VAL A 166 17.54 -0.36 -0.31
C VAL A 166 18.01 0.44 -1.53
N VAL A 167 17.08 0.82 -2.41
CA VAL A 167 17.36 1.83 -3.43
C VAL A 167 17.04 3.16 -2.78
N ASP A 168 18.10 3.88 -2.43
CA ASP A 168 18.05 5.28 -2.04
C ASP A 168 17.25 6.08 -3.09
N VAL A 169 16.17 6.73 -2.67
CA VAL A 169 15.31 7.55 -3.53
C VAL A 169 16.09 8.72 -4.14
N ALA A 170 17.10 9.25 -3.42
CA ALA A 170 18.04 10.21 -3.96
C ALA A 170 18.96 9.58 -5.01
N ALA A 171 19.39 8.33 -4.82
CA ALA A 171 20.15 7.59 -5.83
C ALA A 171 19.31 7.25 -7.07
N ALA A 172 18.00 6.96 -6.93
CA ALA A 172 17.09 6.76 -8.04
C ALA A 172 16.82 8.06 -8.82
N ALA A 173 16.63 9.18 -8.12
CA ALA A 173 16.50 10.51 -8.75
C ALA A 173 17.81 10.93 -9.44
N GLU A 174 18.95 10.71 -8.80
CA GLU A 174 20.27 10.96 -9.40
C GLU A 174 20.50 10.07 -10.62
N GLN A 175 20.07 8.81 -10.60
CA GLN A 175 20.10 7.92 -11.77
C GLN A 175 19.20 8.43 -12.91
N ILE A 176 18.00 8.96 -12.60
CA ILE A 176 17.08 9.56 -13.58
C ILE A 176 17.67 10.84 -14.19
N ASP A 177 18.31 11.70 -13.40
CA ASP A 177 18.92 12.93 -13.91
C ASP A 177 20.20 12.66 -14.71
N ARG A 178 21.05 11.73 -14.26
CA ARG A 178 22.18 11.22 -15.05
C ARG A 178 21.71 10.66 -16.38
N LEU A 179 20.58 9.94 -16.39
CA LEU A 179 19.98 9.41 -17.61
C LEU A 179 19.45 10.53 -18.53
N ARG A 180 18.74 11.51 -18.00
CA ARG A 180 18.25 12.68 -18.78
C ARG A 180 19.41 13.42 -19.43
N VAL A 181 20.48 13.67 -18.69
CA VAL A 181 21.69 14.32 -19.20
C VAL A 181 22.37 13.46 -20.28
N PHE A 182 22.54 12.17 -20.04
CA PHE A 182 23.15 11.24 -21.00
C PHE A 182 22.34 11.13 -22.30
N VAL A 183 21.03 10.92 -22.20
CA VAL A 183 20.13 10.85 -23.36
C VAL A 183 20.12 12.17 -24.12
N GLY A 184 20.10 13.31 -23.43
CA GLY A 184 20.16 14.65 -24.04
C GLY A 184 21.47 14.92 -24.78
N GLN A 185 22.59 14.39 -24.31
CA GLN A 185 23.88 14.48 -25.00
C GLN A 185 23.96 13.56 -26.21
N LYS A 186 23.39 12.35 -26.09
CA LYS A 186 23.47 11.30 -27.11
C LYS A 186 22.50 11.52 -28.27
N PHE A 187 21.26 11.88 -27.98
CA PHE A 187 20.26 12.18 -29.01
C PHE A 187 20.13 13.69 -29.18
N ARG A 188 20.68 14.20 -30.29
CA ARG A 188 20.57 15.62 -30.67
C ARG A 188 19.14 16.06 -31.01
N ASN A 189 18.24 15.10 -31.23
CA ASN A 189 16.84 15.33 -31.58
C ASN A 189 15.97 15.11 -30.36
N HIS A 190 15.17 16.12 -30.01
CA HIS A 190 14.23 16.07 -28.89
C HIS A 190 13.23 14.91 -29.02
N ASP A 191 12.77 14.60 -30.23
CA ASP A 191 11.82 13.51 -30.49
C ASP A 191 12.42 12.12 -30.25
N ASP A 192 13.71 11.94 -30.56
CA ASP A 192 14.44 10.69 -30.28
C ASP A 192 14.74 10.55 -28.77
N ALA A 193 15.01 11.66 -28.08
CA ALA A 193 15.21 11.66 -26.63
C ALA A 193 13.90 11.33 -25.89
N GLN A 194 12.78 11.94 -26.29
CA GLN A 194 11.46 11.69 -25.69
C GLN A 194 11.01 10.25 -25.90
N LEU A 195 11.31 9.65 -27.06
CA LEU A 195 11.04 8.22 -27.33
C LEU A 195 11.61 7.29 -26.27
N VAL A 196 12.75 7.64 -25.69
CA VAL A 196 13.43 6.81 -24.68
C VAL A 196 13.05 7.24 -23.27
N LEU A 197 12.99 8.54 -22.98
CA LEU A 197 12.73 9.07 -21.64
C LEU A 197 11.26 8.91 -21.21
N SER A 198 10.33 9.03 -22.15
CA SER A 198 8.89 8.98 -21.88
C SER A 198 8.20 8.14 -22.96
N PRO A 199 8.52 6.83 -23.07
CA PRO A 199 8.09 6.00 -24.19
C PRO A 199 6.56 5.86 -24.25
N ALA A 200 5.87 5.82 -23.11
CA ALA A 200 4.40 5.78 -23.07
C ALA A 200 3.79 7.04 -23.69
N GLU A 201 4.31 8.24 -23.41
CA GLU A 201 3.83 9.49 -24.01
C GLU A 201 4.13 9.57 -25.51
N ALA A 202 5.28 9.03 -25.94
CA ALA A 202 5.68 9.08 -27.34
C ALA A 202 4.98 8.02 -28.21
N LEU A 203 4.54 6.91 -27.62
CA LEU A 203 3.96 5.76 -28.34
C LEU A 203 2.43 5.72 -28.27
N THR A 204 1.82 6.08 -27.13
CA THR A 204 0.37 5.97 -26.94
C THR A 204 -0.43 6.84 -27.93
N PRO A 205 -0.08 8.10 -28.21
CA PRO A 205 -0.81 8.91 -29.20
C PRO A 205 -0.80 8.29 -30.60
N VAL A 206 0.36 7.75 -31.04
CA VAL A 206 0.50 7.09 -32.34
C VAL A 206 -0.31 5.78 -32.40
N PHE A 207 -0.36 5.05 -31.29
CA PHE A 207 -1.22 3.88 -31.13
C PHE A 207 -2.70 4.25 -31.26
N LEU A 208 -3.14 5.31 -30.57
CA LEU A 208 -4.51 5.81 -30.64
C LEU A 208 -4.91 6.30 -32.02
N GLU A 209 -4.02 6.96 -32.77
CA GLU A 209 -4.29 7.35 -34.16
C GLU A 209 -4.60 6.15 -35.07
N ASP A 210 -3.81 5.07 -34.94
CA ASP A 210 -4.04 3.85 -35.71
C ASP A 210 -5.33 3.15 -35.24
N LEU A 211 -5.60 3.09 -33.92
CA LEU A 211 -6.87 2.57 -33.39
C LEU A 211 -8.08 3.36 -33.91
N CYS A 212 -8.03 4.69 -33.90
CA CYS A 212 -9.06 5.56 -34.46
C CYS A 212 -9.26 5.32 -35.97
N THR A 213 -8.19 4.97 -36.68
CA THR A 213 -8.26 4.60 -38.11
C THR A 213 -8.93 3.24 -38.32
N LEU A 214 -8.67 2.27 -37.45
CA LEU A 214 -9.33 0.96 -37.46
C LEU A 214 -10.80 1.06 -37.08
N ALA A 215 -11.11 1.81 -36.03
CA ALA A 215 -12.45 2.00 -35.49
C ALA A 215 -13.43 2.59 -36.52
N LYS A 216 -12.94 3.41 -37.45
CA LYS A 216 -13.74 3.90 -38.61
C LYS A 216 -14.27 2.80 -39.52
N ARG A 217 -13.68 1.59 -39.46
CA ARG A 217 -14.05 0.45 -40.32
C ARG A 217 -14.89 -0.55 -39.57
N LYS A 218 -14.46 -0.92 -38.36
CA LYS A 218 -15.06 -1.96 -37.51
C LYS A 218 -14.73 -1.69 -36.05
N THR A 219 -15.53 -2.24 -35.15
CA THR A 219 -15.26 -2.26 -33.71
C THR A 219 -13.86 -2.80 -33.41
N VAL A 220 -13.20 -2.22 -32.42
CA VAL A 220 -11.94 -2.70 -31.86
C VAL A 220 -12.21 -3.19 -30.44
N ALA A 221 -11.76 -4.39 -30.11
CA ALA A 221 -11.89 -4.98 -28.78
C ALA A 221 -10.51 -5.29 -28.21
N LEU A 222 -10.17 -4.72 -27.04
CA LEU A 222 -8.89 -4.96 -26.36
C LEU A 222 -9.11 -5.72 -25.06
N PHE A 223 -8.33 -6.78 -24.86
CA PHE A 223 -8.47 -7.70 -23.73
C PHE A 223 -7.18 -7.70 -22.89
N PHE A 224 -7.33 -7.49 -21.59
CA PHE A 224 -6.27 -7.40 -20.60
C PHE A 224 -6.48 -8.47 -19.54
N ASP A 225 -5.87 -9.64 -19.71
CA ASP A 225 -5.99 -10.76 -18.76
C ASP A 225 -4.93 -10.69 -17.66
N THR A 226 -5.20 -11.35 -16.54
CA THR A 226 -4.34 -11.35 -15.35
C THR A 226 -4.00 -9.91 -14.91
N TYR A 227 -5.02 -9.06 -14.91
CA TYR A 227 -4.90 -7.62 -14.67
C TYR A 227 -4.28 -7.33 -13.31
N GLU A 228 -4.52 -8.16 -12.28
CA GLU A 228 -3.90 -8.02 -10.96
C GLU A 228 -2.36 -8.05 -10.97
N ARG A 229 -1.74 -8.57 -12.05
CA ARG A 229 -0.27 -8.61 -12.23
C ARG A 229 0.27 -7.48 -13.11
N THR A 230 -0.60 -6.82 -13.86
CA THR A 230 -0.25 -5.72 -14.78
C THR A 230 -0.83 -4.37 -14.35
N GLU A 231 -1.71 -4.36 -13.34
CA GLU A 231 -2.40 -3.19 -12.76
C GLU A 231 -1.43 -2.08 -12.38
N TRP A 232 -0.32 -2.41 -11.73
CA TRP A 232 0.65 -1.44 -11.22
C TRP A 232 1.23 -0.48 -12.27
N PHE A 233 1.22 -0.84 -13.57
CA PHE A 233 1.60 0.08 -14.65
C PHE A 233 0.47 0.38 -15.64
N LEU A 234 -0.56 -0.48 -15.73
CA LEU A 234 -1.67 -0.30 -16.66
C LEU A 234 -2.86 0.46 -16.08
N ASP A 235 -3.05 0.52 -14.77
CA ASP A 235 -4.20 1.19 -14.15
C ASP A 235 -4.14 2.71 -14.38
N THR A 236 -3.04 3.34 -13.99
CA THR A 236 -2.78 4.76 -14.27
C THR A 236 -2.82 5.06 -15.77
N TRP A 237 -2.27 4.18 -16.61
CA TRP A 237 -2.26 4.39 -18.06
C TRP A 237 -3.67 4.29 -18.67
N LEU A 238 -4.51 3.35 -18.24
CA LEU A 238 -5.90 3.27 -18.68
C LEU A 238 -6.70 4.48 -18.19
N LEU A 239 -6.52 4.93 -16.95
CA LEU A 239 -7.16 6.16 -16.44
C LEU A 239 -6.78 7.38 -17.28
N ASP A 240 -5.51 7.52 -17.63
CA ASP A 240 -5.01 8.59 -18.50
C ASP A 240 -5.60 8.51 -19.92
N LEU A 241 -5.80 7.30 -20.45
CA LEU A 241 -6.49 7.08 -21.73
C LEU A 241 -7.95 7.55 -21.66
N PHE A 242 -8.69 7.16 -20.61
CA PHE A 242 -10.09 7.58 -20.43
C PHE A 242 -10.22 9.08 -20.14
N ALA A 243 -9.21 9.69 -19.54
CA ALA A 243 -9.10 11.14 -19.33
C ALA A 243 -8.67 11.91 -20.59
N ALA A 244 -8.54 11.23 -21.75
CA ALA A 244 -8.11 11.78 -23.03
C ALA A 244 -6.72 12.46 -23.01
N ARG A 245 -5.83 12.05 -22.09
CA ARG A 245 -4.49 12.63 -21.94
C ARG A 245 -3.61 12.45 -23.18
N TYR A 246 -3.74 11.31 -23.83
CA TYR A 246 -2.96 10.95 -25.03
C TYR A 246 -3.71 11.23 -26.34
N GLY A 247 -4.91 11.81 -26.26
CA GLY A 247 -5.86 11.97 -27.35
C GLY A 247 -7.16 11.20 -27.13
N ASP A 248 -8.13 11.43 -28.01
CA ASP A 248 -9.47 10.84 -27.90
C ASP A 248 -9.48 9.34 -28.19
N LEU A 249 -10.20 8.58 -27.35
CA LEU A 249 -10.52 7.17 -27.61
C LEU A 249 -11.63 7.07 -28.69
N PRO A 250 -11.53 6.13 -29.64
CA PRO A 250 -12.59 5.94 -30.62
C PRO A 250 -13.82 5.31 -29.97
N ALA A 251 -15.01 5.80 -30.35
CA ALA A 251 -16.28 5.35 -29.76
C ALA A 251 -16.72 3.92 -30.19
N ASP A 252 -15.97 3.27 -31.08
CA ASP A 252 -16.11 1.87 -31.44
C ASP A 252 -15.05 0.97 -30.77
N LEU A 253 -14.42 1.45 -29.69
CA LEU A 253 -13.51 0.69 -28.84
C LEU A 253 -14.27 0.06 -27.65
N VAL A 254 -14.00 -1.21 -27.37
CA VAL A 254 -14.43 -1.89 -26.14
C VAL A 254 -13.20 -2.50 -25.46
N ILE A 255 -13.01 -2.18 -24.19
CA ILE A 255 -11.93 -2.71 -23.37
C ILE A 255 -12.51 -3.74 -22.39
N THR A 256 -11.80 -4.84 -22.17
CA THR A 256 -12.13 -5.82 -21.12
C THR A 256 -10.90 -6.08 -20.29
N VAL A 257 -11.02 -5.91 -18.97
CA VAL A 257 -9.97 -6.23 -17.98
C VAL A 257 -10.44 -7.42 -17.14
N ALA A 258 -9.53 -8.32 -16.76
CA ALA A 258 -9.83 -9.44 -15.89
C ALA A 258 -8.84 -9.51 -14.72
N GLY A 259 -9.31 -9.24 -13.50
CA GLY A 259 -8.51 -9.11 -12.28
C GLY A 259 -8.97 -10.00 -11.12
N ARG A 260 -8.24 -10.00 -9.99
CA ARG A 260 -8.73 -10.58 -8.73
C ARG A 260 -9.83 -9.73 -8.10
N SER A 261 -9.56 -8.43 -7.99
CA SER A 261 -10.45 -7.45 -7.38
C SER A 261 -11.21 -6.67 -8.44
N ALA A 262 -12.31 -6.03 -8.04
CA ALA A 262 -12.93 -5.01 -8.87
C ALA A 262 -11.97 -3.82 -9.06
N LEU A 263 -12.14 -3.06 -10.14
CA LEU A 263 -11.43 -1.80 -10.32
C LEU A 263 -11.72 -0.87 -9.13
N ASP A 264 -10.68 -0.21 -8.61
CA ASP A 264 -10.80 0.65 -7.43
C ASP A 264 -11.86 1.73 -7.64
N GLY A 265 -12.89 1.70 -6.79
CA GLY A 265 -13.96 2.68 -6.79
C GLY A 265 -13.43 4.11 -6.67
N ASN A 266 -12.38 4.36 -5.89
CA ASN A 266 -11.85 5.71 -5.68
C ASN A 266 -11.26 6.30 -6.97
N HIS A 267 -10.58 5.49 -7.79
CA HIS A 267 -9.97 5.95 -9.04
C HIS A 267 -10.96 5.93 -10.21
N TRP A 268 -11.87 4.96 -10.25
CA TRP A 268 -12.75 4.70 -11.39
C TRP A 268 -14.18 5.26 -11.23
N THR A 269 -14.50 5.93 -10.12
CA THR A 269 -15.84 6.51 -9.83
C THR A 269 -16.40 7.33 -11.01
N SER A 270 -15.58 8.20 -11.60
CA SER A 270 -15.99 9.07 -12.72
C SER A 270 -16.42 8.30 -13.97
N TYR A 271 -16.05 7.02 -14.09
CA TYR A 271 -16.31 6.16 -15.23
C TYR A 271 -17.32 5.05 -14.94
N HIS A 272 -17.93 4.99 -13.75
CA HIS A 272 -18.88 3.93 -13.38
C HIS A 272 -20.03 3.76 -14.40
N SER A 273 -20.48 4.84 -15.04
CA SER A 273 -21.54 4.79 -16.06
C SER A 273 -21.16 4.09 -17.36
N ILE A 274 -19.87 3.94 -17.67
CA ILE A 274 -19.37 3.26 -18.88
C ILE A 274 -18.77 1.89 -18.59
N ILE A 275 -18.71 1.50 -17.31
CA ILE A 275 -18.20 0.21 -16.85
C ILE A 275 -19.35 -0.81 -16.74
N ALA A 276 -19.14 -1.99 -17.30
CA ALA A 276 -19.92 -3.19 -17.02
C ALA A 276 -19.15 -4.00 -15.96
N ASP A 277 -19.70 -4.06 -14.75
CA ASP A 277 -19.11 -4.84 -13.67
C ASP A 277 -19.53 -6.32 -13.77
N VAL A 278 -18.55 -7.22 -13.83
CA VAL A 278 -18.75 -8.65 -14.09
C VAL A 278 -18.08 -9.47 -12.96
N PRO A 279 -18.70 -9.55 -11.78
CA PRO A 279 -18.21 -10.40 -10.69
C PRO A 279 -18.38 -11.87 -11.07
N LEU A 280 -17.32 -12.66 -10.87
CA LEU A 280 -17.30 -14.10 -11.04
C LEU A 280 -17.08 -14.80 -9.71
N THR A 281 -18.04 -15.64 -9.35
CA THR A 281 -17.99 -16.52 -8.20
C THR A 281 -17.77 -17.97 -8.61
N SER A 282 -17.60 -18.85 -7.63
CA SER A 282 -17.78 -20.29 -7.80
C SER A 282 -19.17 -20.62 -8.37
N PHE A 283 -19.30 -21.78 -9.02
CA PHE A 283 -20.58 -22.23 -9.55
C PHE A 283 -21.63 -22.36 -8.45
N THR A 284 -22.87 -22.02 -8.79
CA THR A 284 -24.03 -22.48 -8.03
C THR A 284 -24.18 -24.01 -8.16
N ASP A 285 -24.98 -24.63 -7.29
CA ASP A 285 -25.23 -26.07 -7.37
C ASP A 285 -25.84 -26.48 -8.72
N ALA A 286 -26.78 -25.68 -9.23
CA ALA A 286 -27.43 -25.91 -10.51
C ALA A 286 -26.45 -25.80 -11.69
N GLU A 287 -25.55 -24.81 -11.65
CA GLU A 287 -24.51 -24.62 -12.67
C GLU A 287 -23.49 -25.75 -12.63
N GLY A 288 -23.02 -26.13 -11.45
CA GLY A 288 -22.09 -27.24 -11.28
C GLY A 288 -22.67 -28.56 -11.81
N ARG A 289 -23.94 -28.86 -11.48
CA ARG A 289 -24.66 -30.04 -12.00
C ARG A 289 -24.80 -30.01 -13.52
N THR A 290 -25.18 -28.85 -14.07
CA THR A 290 -25.33 -28.69 -15.51
C THR A 290 -24.00 -28.86 -16.23
N PHE A 291 -22.90 -28.31 -15.69
CA PHE A 291 -21.55 -28.49 -16.22
C PHE A 291 -21.15 -29.96 -16.24
N LEU A 292 -21.35 -30.67 -15.13
CA LEU A 292 -21.03 -32.10 -15.01
C LEU A 292 -21.86 -32.97 -15.96
N ALA A 293 -23.16 -32.67 -16.10
CA ALA A 293 -24.01 -33.38 -17.05
C ALA A 293 -23.50 -33.24 -18.49
N ARG A 294 -23.01 -32.05 -18.89
CA ARG A 294 -22.42 -31.83 -20.23
C ARG A 294 -21.10 -32.60 -20.41
N GLN A 295 -20.35 -32.83 -19.34
CA GLN A 295 -19.17 -33.70 -19.34
C GLN A 295 -19.50 -35.21 -19.34
N ASN A 296 -20.79 -35.58 -19.43
CA ASN A 296 -21.31 -36.94 -19.27
C ASN A 296 -21.13 -37.52 -17.86
N VAL A 297 -20.94 -36.68 -16.85
CA VAL A 297 -20.94 -37.07 -15.45
C VAL A 297 -22.34 -36.85 -14.90
N THR A 298 -23.16 -37.91 -14.90
CA THR A 298 -24.61 -37.82 -14.64
C THR A 298 -25.07 -38.54 -13.37
N GLY A 299 -24.20 -39.34 -12.73
CA GLY A 299 -24.54 -40.03 -11.50
C GLY A 299 -24.70 -39.04 -10.34
N ASP A 300 -25.91 -38.92 -9.78
CA ASP A 300 -26.22 -37.93 -8.73
C ASP A 300 -25.21 -37.90 -7.58
N ARG A 301 -24.79 -39.08 -7.11
CA ARG A 301 -23.84 -39.22 -6.01
C ARG A 301 -22.40 -38.86 -6.40
N VAL A 302 -22.02 -39.07 -7.66
CA VAL A 302 -20.72 -38.67 -8.22
C VAL A 302 -20.67 -37.15 -8.32
N VAL A 303 -21.74 -36.56 -8.85
CA VAL A 303 -21.91 -35.13 -9.03
C VAL A 303 -21.83 -34.39 -7.69
N GLU A 304 -22.55 -34.88 -6.68
CA GLU A 304 -22.51 -34.30 -5.33
C GLU A 304 -21.10 -34.30 -4.73
N VAL A 305 -20.35 -35.40 -4.88
CA VAL A 305 -18.96 -35.50 -4.39
C VAL A 305 -18.03 -34.56 -5.15
N ILE A 306 -18.17 -34.42 -6.48
CA ILE A 306 -17.37 -33.46 -7.26
C ILE A 306 -17.62 -32.03 -6.77
N LEU A 307 -18.88 -31.63 -6.61
CA LEU A 307 -19.25 -30.27 -6.20
C LEU A 307 -18.78 -29.96 -4.78
N GLN A 308 -18.83 -30.94 -3.88
CA GLN A 308 -18.34 -30.78 -2.52
C GLN A 308 -16.82 -30.66 -2.46
N LEU A 309 -16.07 -31.52 -3.15
CA LEU A 309 -14.60 -31.53 -3.12
C LEU A 309 -13.97 -30.34 -3.85
N SER A 310 -14.63 -29.84 -4.90
CA SER A 310 -14.16 -28.68 -5.66
C SER A 310 -14.47 -27.35 -4.98
N GLY A 311 -15.28 -27.33 -3.91
CA GLY A 311 -15.87 -26.08 -3.41
C GLY A 311 -16.69 -25.35 -4.47
N ARG A 312 -17.20 -26.10 -5.47
CA ARG A 312 -17.86 -25.61 -6.69
C ARG A 312 -17.01 -24.67 -7.54
N LEU A 313 -15.70 -24.63 -7.37
CA LEU A 313 -14.82 -23.81 -8.17
C LEU A 313 -14.76 -24.37 -9.62
N PRO A 314 -15.12 -23.60 -10.66
CA PRO A 314 -15.24 -24.08 -12.04
C PRO A 314 -14.05 -24.86 -12.56
N LEU A 315 -12.82 -24.37 -12.31
CA LEU A 315 -11.59 -25.05 -12.72
C LEU A 315 -11.46 -26.43 -12.06
N LEU A 316 -11.79 -26.53 -10.77
CA LEU A 316 -11.74 -27.78 -10.01
C LEU A 316 -12.84 -28.75 -10.41
N VAL A 317 -14.04 -28.25 -10.66
CA VAL A 317 -15.16 -29.05 -11.19
C VAL A 317 -14.76 -29.67 -12.54
N ALA A 318 -14.17 -28.87 -13.44
CA ALA A 318 -13.66 -29.35 -14.73
C ALA A 318 -12.57 -30.42 -14.57
N MET A 319 -11.58 -30.19 -13.71
CA MET A 319 -10.51 -31.15 -13.45
C MET A 319 -11.02 -32.47 -12.84
N LEU A 320 -11.97 -32.41 -11.91
CA LEU A 320 -12.56 -33.61 -11.30
C LEU A 320 -13.49 -34.37 -12.27
N ALA A 321 -13.99 -33.70 -13.31
CA ALA A 321 -14.86 -34.29 -14.33
C ALA A 321 -14.10 -34.90 -15.52
N GLU A 322 -12.82 -34.53 -15.73
CA GLU A 322 -12.04 -34.87 -16.93
C GLU A 322 -11.93 -36.40 -17.17
N GLY A 323 -11.90 -37.19 -16.08
CA GLY A 323 -11.86 -38.65 -16.12
C GLY A 323 -13.22 -39.34 -16.31
N ARG A 324 -14.32 -38.58 -16.40
CA ARG A 324 -15.71 -39.05 -16.46
C ARG A 324 -16.02 -40.14 -15.42
N PRO A 325 -15.88 -39.83 -14.13
CA PRO A 325 -16.10 -40.81 -13.07
C PRO A 325 -17.54 -41.32 -13.08
N ASP A 326 -17.72 -42.64 -12.97
CA ASP A 326 -19.04 -43.29 -12.93
C ASP A 326 -19.43 -43.67 -11.48
N ASN A 327 -18.48 -43.67 -10.54
CA ASN A 327 -18.68 -43.96 -9.12
C ASN A 327 -18.09 -42.85 -8.23
N PRO A 328 -18.73 -42.48 -7.10
CA PRO A 328 -18.16 -41.57 -6.09
C PRO A 328 -16.71 -41.89 -5.68
N ALA A 329 -16.34 -43.18 -5.65
CA ALA A 329 -14.97 -43.62 -5.37
C ALA A 329 -13.96 -43.20 -6.46
N ASP A 330 -14.41 -42.98 -7.70
CA ASP A 330 -13.59 -42.57 -8.84
C ASP A 330 -13.36 -41.05 -8.88
N VAL A 331 -14.28 -40.28 -8.30
CA VAL A 331 -14.14 -38.82 -8.10
C VAL A 331 -13.01 -38.53 -7.11
N GLY A 332 -13.00 -39.32 -6.02
CA GLY A 332 -11.95 -39.39 -5.02
C GLY A 332 -12.49 -39.34 -3.59
N ASP A 333 -12.53 -40.50 -2.92
CA ASP A 333 -11.77 -40.62 -1.68
C ASP A 333 -10.69 -41.69 -1.90
N ARG A 334 -9.57 -41.22 -2.42
CA ARG A 334 -8.28 -41.82 -2.14
C ARG A 334 -7.40 -40.70 -1.65
N THR A 335 -7.24 -40.65 -0.33
CA THR A 335 -6.20 -39.94 0.43
C THR A 335 -4.76 -40.23 -0.03
N GLY A 336 -4.52 -40.70 -1.25
CA GLY A 336 -3.23 -40.84 -1.93
C GLY A 336 -3.20 -40.24 -3.35
N ASP A 337 -4.34 -39.94 -3.98
CA ASP A 337 -4.40 -39.70 -5.44
C ASP A 337 -4.42 -38.24 -5.89
N ALA A 338 -4.60 -37.25 -5.01
CA ALA A 338 -4.40 -35.85 -5.41
C ALA A 338 -2.94 -35.59 -5.80
N VAL A 339 -2.02 -36.18 -5.03
CA VAL A 339 -0.57 -36.18 -5.30
C VAL A 339 -0.23 -37.12 -6.46
N GLU A 340 -0.91 -38.26 -6.62
CA GLU A 340 -0.82 -39.05 -7.85
C GLU A 340 -1.52 -38.41 -9.06
N ARG A 341 -2.22 -37.26 -8.95
CA ARG A 341 -2.74 -36.54 -10.13
C ARG A 341 -1.71 -35.53 -10.64
N PHE A 342 -1.03 -34.82 -9.74
CA PHE A 342 -0.01 -33.82 -10.09
C PHE A 342 1.40 -34.39 -10.26
N LEU A 343 1.74 -35.44 -9.49
CA LEU A 343 3.05 -36.09 -9.50
C LEU A 343 2.97 -37.54 -10.01
N LYS A 344 1.88 -37.92 -10.69
CA LYS A 344 1.68 -39.28 -11.27
C LYS A 344 2.85 -39.71 -12.14
N TRP A 345 3.29 -38.78 -12.96
CA TRP A 345 4.23 -38.98 -14.03
C TRP A 345 5.67 -38.67 -13.61
N GLU A 346 5.90 -38.34 -12.34
CA GLU A 346 7.25 -38.11 -11.80
C GLU A 346 7.80 -39.41 -11.20
N PRO A 347 8.63 -40.18 -11.93
CA PRO A 347 9.13 -41.47 -11.45
C PRO A 347 10.12 -41.33 -10.29
N ASP A 348 10.73 -40.16 -10.11
CA ASP A 348 11.74 -39.95 -9.07
C ASP A 348 11.11 -39.71 -7.69
N GLY A 349 11.38 -40.64 -6.77
CA GLY A 349 10.95 -40.55 -5.37
C GLY A 349 11.52 -39.33 -4.63
N ARG A 350 12.69 -38.82 -5.04
CA ARG A 350 13.29 -37.60 -4.47
C ARG A 350 12.51 -36.36 -4.88
N ARG A 351 12.26 -36.16 -6.18
CA ARG A 351 11.43 -35.07 -6.72
C ARG A 351 10.03 -35.06 -6.11
N ARG A 352 9.42 -36.24 -5.97
CA ARG A 352 8.14 -36.37 -5.25
C ARG A 352 8.21 -35.91 -3.80
N ALA A 353 9.25 -36.31 -3.07
CA ALA A 353 9.45 -35.87 -1.69
C ALA A 353 9.70 -34.36 -1.58
N THR A 354 10.47 -33.79 -2.51
CA THR A 354 10.73 -32.34 -2.61
C THR A 354 9.45 -31.55 -2.88
N ALA A 355 8.62 -31.98 -3.83
CA ALA A 355 7.36 -31.29 -4.12
C ALA A 355 6.37 -31.32 -2.93
N LEU A 356 6.40 -32.38 -2.13
CA LEU A 356 5.61 -32.42 -0.90
C LEU A 356 6.19 -31.51 0.19
N ALA A 357 7.51 -31.55 0.41
CA ALA A 357 8.18 -30.71 1.39
C ALA A 357 8.04 -29.21 1.06
N GLY A 358 8.21 -28.84 -0.21
CA GLY A 358 8.08 -27.47 -0.69
C GLY A 358 6.66 -26.89 -0.59
N ALA A 359 5.64 -27.73 -0.43
CA ALA A 359 4.26 -27.27 -0.22
C ALA A 359 4.00 -26.79 1.23
N LEU A 360 4.85 -27.17 2.20
CA LEU A 360 4.66 -26.81 3.61
C LEU A 360 4.80 -25.29 3.85
N PRO A 361 5.88 -24.62 3.40
CA PRO A 361 6.02 -23.17 3.48
C PRO A 361 4.93 -22.44 2.70
N ARG A 362 4.54 -21.24 3.15
CA ARG A 362 3.64 -20.36 2.39
C ARG A 362 4.39 -19.58 1.31
N ARG A 363 5.68 -19.36 1.53
CA ARG A 363 6.63 -18.69 0.65
C ARG A 363 7.86 -19.59 0.49
N LEU A 364 8.36 -19.73 -0.72
CA LEU A 364 9.42 -20.68 -1.05
C LEU A 364 10.58 -19.97 -1.75
N ASN A 365 11.79 -20.26 -1.29
CA ASN A 365 13.06 -20.04 -1.97
C ASN A 365 13.93 -21.29 -1.74
N GLU A 366 15.18 -21.26 -2.22
CA GLU A 366 16.09 -22.40 -2.09
C GLU A 366 16.39 -22.75 -0.61
N ASP A 367 16.62 -21.74 0.23
CA ASP A 367 16.95 -21.93 1.67
C ASP A 367 15.76 -22.48 2.47
N VAL A 368 14.56 -21.97 2.23
CA VAL A 368 13.32 -22.44 2.86
C VAL A 368 13.01 -23.87 2.39
N LEU A 369 13.23 -24.19 1.11
CA LEU A 369 13.09 -25.56 0.62
C LEU A 369 14.09 -26.49 1.31
N ALA A 370 15.34 -26.04 1.49
CA ALA A 370 16.37 -26.78 2.20
C ALA A 370 15.97 -27.05 3.66
N ALA A 371 15.38 -26.06 4.35
CA ALA A 371 14.83 -26.22 5.69
C ALA A 371 13.69 -27.25 5.75
N ALA A 372 12.84 -27.31 4.72
CA ALA A 372 11.70 -28.24 4.64
C ALA A 372 12.09 -29.70 4.28
N CYS A 373 13.22 -29.93 3.60
CA CYS A 373 13.60 -31.23 3.01
C CYS A 373 14.50 -32.10 3.93
N ASP A 374 14.31 -33.42 3.94
CA ASP A 374 15.11 -34.36 4.76
C ASP A 374 16.53 -34.67 4.23
N ALA A 375 16.94 -34.25 3.02
CA ALA A 375 18.21 -34.65 2.36
C ALA A 375 19.11 -33.45 1.97
N ASP A 376 20.44 -33.66 2.00
CA ASP A 376 21.47 -32.61 1.80
C ASP A 376 22.00 -32.47 0.36
N ASP A 377 22.03 -33.53 -0.47
CA ASP A 377 23.04 -33.59 -1.56
C ASP A 377 22.65 -33.01 -2.95
N ASP A 378 21.39 -32.66 -3.25
CA ASP A 378 21.00 -32.20 -4.61
C ASP A 378 19.96 -31.03 -4.59
N ARG A 379 20.13 -30.04 -3.69
CA ARG A 379 19.11 -29.00 -3.41
C ARG A 379 18.83 -28.05 -4.56
N SER A 380 19.86 -27.50 -5.18
CA SER A 380 19.71 -26.55 -6.29
C SER A 380 19.07 -27.20 -7.51
N GLU A 381 19.44 -28.45 -7.82
CA GLU A 381 18.83 -29.21 -8.92
C GLU A 381 17.34 -29.50 -8.66
N LEU A 382 17.00 -29.90 -7.43
CA LEU A 382 15.62 -30.18 -7.04
C LEU A 382 14.76 -28.92 -6.98
N PHE A 383 15.32 -27.78 -6.57
CA PHE A 383 14.62 -26.49 -6.62
C PHE A 383 14.39 -26.03 -8.05
N GLU A 384 15.39 -26.11 -8.92
CA GLU A 384 15.26 -25.80 -10.35
C GLU A 384 14.21 -26.69 -11.03
N TRP A 385 14.19 -27.99 -10.74
CA TRP A 385 13.11 -28.86 -11.22
C TRP A 385 11.75 -28.41 -10.70
N LEU A 386 11.65 -28.04 -9.42
CA LEU A 386 10.38 -27.63 -8.82
C LEU A 386 9.83 -26.35 -9.45
N ARG A 387 10.70 -25.42 -9.83
CA ARG A 387 10.36 -24.19 -10.59
C ARG A 387 9.74 -24.46 -11.96
N THR A 388 10.01 -25.63 -12.55
CA THR A 388 9.40 -26.02 -13.83
C THR A 388 7.99 -26.60 -13.68
N GLN A 389 7.51 -26.80 -12.44
CA GLN A 389 6.21 -27.43 -12.21
C GLN A 389 5.07 -26.43 -12.37
N PRO A 390 3.97 -26.80 -13.05
CA PRO A 390 2.86 -25.88 -13.37
C PRO A 390 2.03 -25.46 -12.15
N PHE A 391 2.26 -26.07 -10.99
CA PHE A 391 1.57 -25.75 -9.75
C PHE A 391 2.36 -24.83 -8.82
N LEU A 392 3.60 -24.49 -9.18
CA LEU A 392 4.44 -23.53 -8.49
C LEU A 392 4.57 -22.28 -9.35
N ALA A 393 4.27 -21.11 -8.78
CA ALA A 393 4.34 -19.84 -9.47
C ALA A 393 5.23 -18.86 -8.71
N GLU A 394 6.02 -18.09 -9.45
CA GLU A 394 6.77 -16.96 -8.89
C GLU A 394 5.86 -15.73 -8.85
N THR A 395 5.83 -15.05 -7.71
CA THR A 395 5.15 -13.76 -7.53
C THR A 395 6.08 -12.85 -6.74
N ALA A 396 6.49 -11.71 -7.32
CA ALA A 396 7.38 -10.74 -6.69
C ALA A 396 8.69 -11.32 -6.12
N GLY A 397 9.34 -12.25 -6.85
CA GLY A 397 10.59 -12.90 -6.42
C GLY A 397 10.42 -14.01 -5.38
N VAL A 398 9.18 -14.34 -5.02
CA VAL A 398 8.84 -15.40 -4.06
C VAL A 398 8.08 -16.51 -4.76
N TRP A 399 8.51 -17.76 -4.60
CA TRP A 399 7.81 -18.91 -5.17
C TRP A 399 6.70 -19.37 -4.24
N GLN A 400 5.52 -19.65 -4.79
CA GLN A 400 4.36 -20.09 -4.02
C GLN A 400 3.65 -21.23 -4.75
N TYR A 401 3.14 -22.19 -3.97
CA TYR A 401 2.25 -23.20 -4.52
C TYR A 401 0.86 -22.61 -4.71
N HIS A 402 0.19 -22.95 -5.80
CA HIS A 402 -1.24 -22.70 -5.90
C HIS A 402 -1.99 -23.45 -4.80
N ASP A 403 -2.86 -22.73 -4.06
CA ASP A 403 -3.62 -23.27 -2.93
C ASP A 403 -4.38 -24.56 -3.25
N VAL A 404 -4.89 -24.65 -4.48
CA VAL A 404 -5.62 -25.80 -5.02
C VAL A 404 -4.79 -27.09 -4.99
N VAL A 405 -3.47 -26.99 -5.21
CA VAL A 405 -2.54 -28.13 -5.19
C VAL A 405 -1.91 -28.29 -3.81
N ARG A 406 -1.61 -27.16 -3.17
CA ARG A 406 -1.03 -27.09 -1.82
C ARG A 406 -1.93 -27.79 -0.80
N MET A 407 -3.22 -27.47 -0.74
CA MET A 407 -4.14 -27.98 0.28
C MET A 407 -4.25 -29.52 0.30
N PRO A 408 -4.43 -30.22 -0.84
CA PRO A 408 -4.37 -31.68 -0.88
C PRO A 408 -3.01 -32.26 -0.48
N MET A 409 -1.89 -31.61 -0.85
CA MET A 409 -0.54 -32.04 -0.47
C MET A 409 -0.33 -31.95 1.05
N LEU A 410 -0.78 -30.87 1.68
CA LEU A 410 -0.72 -30.69 3.14
C LEU A 410 -1.56 -31.77 3.84
N ARG A 411 -2.79 -31.98 3.37
CA ARG A 411 -3.69 -33.00 3.92
C ARG A 411 -3.12 -34.41 3.81
N LEU A 412 -2.50 -34.75 2.66
CA LEU A 412 -1.81 -36.02 2.47
C LEU A 412 -0.69 -36.19 3.50
N GLN A 413 0.19 -35.20 3.63
CA GLN A 413 1.36 -35.28 4.51
C GLN A 413 0.94 -35.43 5.97
N ARG A 414 -0.03 -34.62 6.42
CA ARG A 414 -0.61 -34.70 7.75
C ARG A 414 -1.19 -36.07 8.05
N ASN A 415 -1.96 -36.66 7.13
CA ASN A 415 -2.65 -37.93 7.35
C ASN A 415 -1.75 -39.15 7.20
N ARG A 416 -0.80 -39.12 6.25
CA ARG A 416 0.07 -40.26 5.92
C ARG A 416 1.22 -40.42 6.92
N SER A 417 1.79 -39.32 7.40
CA SER A 417 2.88 -39.35 8.37
C SER A 417 2.85 -38.14 9.31
N PRO A 418 2.00 -38.16 10.35
CA PRO A 418 1.89 -37.07 11.32
C PRO A 418 3.22 -36.71 11.99
N GLN A 419 4.09 -37.69 12.25
CA GLN A 419 5.40 -37.45 12.84
C GLN A 419 6.34 -36.69 11.88
N ARG A 420 6.32 -37.05 10.60
CA ARG A 420 7.12 -36.35 9.58
C ARG A 420 6.62 -34.92 9.37
N TRP A 421 5.29 -34.74 9.29
CA TRP A 421 4.64 -33.43 9.26
C TRP A 421 5.14 -32.52 10.39
N ARG A 422 5.07 -33.01 11.65
CA ARG A 422 5.55 -32.25 12.81
C ARG A 422 7.04 -31.94 12.74
N LYS A 423 7.85 -32.92 12.33
CA LYS A 423 9.31 -32.76 12.20
C LYS A 423 9.66 -31.67 11.18
N GLN A 424 9.02 -31.67 10.00
CA GLN A 424 9.30 -30.70 8.94
C GLN A 424 8.85 -29.29 9.34
N HIS A 425 7.66 -29.14 9.93
CA HIS A 425 7.23 -27.83 10.44
C HIS A 425 8.15 -27.30 11.56
N ARG A 426 8.62 -28.16 12.47
CA ARG A 426 9.60 -27.73 13.50
C ARG A 426 10.93 -27.26 12.93
N ARG A 427 11.38 -27.84 11.81
CA ARG A 427 12.58 -27.36 11.11
C ARG A 427 12.37 -25.99 10.47
N LEU A 428 11.18 -25.74 9.93
CA LEU A 428 10.81 -24.43 9.40
C LEU A 428 10.71 -23.38 10.52
N VAL A 429 10.15 -23.74 11.68
CA VAL A 429 10.18 -22.87 12.88
C VAL A 429 11.60 -22.48 13.24
N GLU A 430 12.52 -23.44 13.32
CA GLU A 430 13.92 -23.18 13.68
C GLU A 430 14.63 -22.29 12.64
N TYR A 431 14.36 -22.54 11.34
CA TYR A 431 14.88 -21.70 10.26
C TYR A 431 14.41 -20.25 10.42
N TYR A 432 13.11 -20.00 10.48
CA TYR A 432 12.59 -18.62 10.57
C TYR A 432 12.98 -17.92 11.87
N ARG A 433 13.07 -18.65 12.98
CA ARG A 433 13.61 -18.11 14.23
C ARG A 433 15.08 -17.70 14.10
N THR A 434 15.89 -18.50 13.41
CA THR A 434 17.31 -18.21 13.17
C THR A 434 17.46 -16.97 12.31
N GLU A 435 16.73 -16.88 11.20
CA GLU A 435 16.74 -15.72 10.31
C GLU A 435 16.24 -14.46 11.02
N ARG A 436 15.18 -14.57 11.82
CA ARG A 436 14.67 -13.47 12.65
C ARG A 436 15.70 -12.99 13.68
N ALA A 437 16.38 -13.92 14.36
CA ALA A 437 17.42 -13.59 15.33
C ALA A 437 18.68 -12.98 14.68
N ALA A 438 18.98 -13.35 13.43
CA ALA A 438 20.13 -12.82 12.69
C ALA A 438 20.01 -11.31 12.38
N LEU A 439 18.79 -10.75 12.40
CA LEU A 439 18.55 -9.30 12.26
C LEU A 439 19.09 -8.50 13.47
N GLY A 440 19.35 -9.14 14.62
CA GLY A 440 19.91 -8.47 15.79
C GLY A 440 18.96 -7.47 16.48
N LEU A 441 17.66 -7.54 16.18
CA LEU A 441 16.63 -6.68 16.75
C LEU A 441 16.04 -7.30 18.02
N SER A 442 15.78 -6.48 19.04
CA SER A 442 14.93 -6.87 20.18
C SER A 442 13.48 -7.03 19.74
N ASP A 443 12.65 -7.77 20.49
CA ASP A 443 11.24 -7.95 20.13
C ASP A 443 10.52 -6.59 19.97
N ASP A 444 10.77 -5.63 20.87
CA ASP A 444 10.19 -4.27 20.79
C ASP A 444 10.55 -3.52 19.51
N ASN A 445 11.80 -3.62 19.04
CA ASN A 445 12.24 -2.96 17.81
C ASN A 445 11.91 -3.78 16.56
N GLY A 446 11.79 -5.10 16.70
CA GLY A 446 11.49 -6.03 15.63
C GLY A 446 10.08 -5.84 15.09
N TRP A 447 9.12 -5.47 15.93
CA TRP A 447 7.77 -5.14 15.46
C TRP A 447 7.72 -3.92 14.53
N LEU A 448 8.73 -3.04 14.52
CA LEU A 448 8.83 -1.92 13.58
C LEU A 448 9.52 -2.31 12.25
N ASP A 449 10.12 -3.50 12.16
CA ASP A 449 10.82 -4.00 10.99
C ASP A 449 9.97 -5.01 10.21
N THR A 450 9.66 -4.70 8.95
CA THR A 450 8.78 -5.55 8.12
C THR A 450 9.36 -6.94 7.84
N THR A 451 10.68 -7.08 7.81
CA THR A 451 11.35 -8.37 7.55
C THR A 451 11.28 -9.26 8.79
N TRP A 452 11.52 -8.68 9.96
CA TRP A 452 11.35 -9.34 11.24
C TRP A 452 9.90 -9.80 11.43
N GLN A 453 8.92 -8.95 11.11
CA GLN A 453 7.49 -9.30 11.13
C GLN A 453 7.20 -10.50 10.21
N ASP A 454 7.69 -10.48 8.97
CA ASP A 454 7.49 -11.56 8.00
C ASP A 454 8.03 -12.89 8.50
N TYR A 455 9.25 -12.92 9.06
CA TYR A 455 9.81 -14.13 9.66
C TYR A 455 9.04 -14.59 10.90
N HIS A 456 8.57 -13.66 11.72
CA HIS A 456 7.80 -14.01 12.92
C HIS A 456 6.41 -14.59 12.58
N LEU A 457 5.78 -14.09 11.51
CA LEU A 457 4.53 -14.65 10.97
C LEU A 457 4.74 -16.08 10.44
N GLU A 458 5.81 -16.34 9.68
CA GLU A 458 6.10 -17.69 9.20
C GLU A 458 6.52 -18.65 10.33
N GLU A 459 7.29 -18.17 11.31
CA GLU A 459 7.62 -18.92 12.54
C GLU A 459 6.33 -19.37 13.24
N THR A 460 5.40 -18.44 13.46
CA THR A 460 4.12 -18.69 14.14
C THR A 460 3.22 -19.62 13.34
N TYR A 461 3.10 -19.41 12.03
CA TYR A 461 2.34 -20.28 11.12
C TYR A 461 2.80 -21.74 11.25
N HIS A 462 4.11 -21.97 11.19
CA HIS A 462 4.67 -23.31 11.26
C HIS A 462 4.62 -23.91 12.67
N ALA A 463 4.74 -23.11 13.72
CA ALA A 463 4.56 -23.56 15.11
C ALA A 463 3.12 -24.08 15.33
N LEU A 464 2.12 -23.31 14.89
CA LEU A 464 0.72 -23.70 14.94
C LEU A 464 0.42 -24.95 14.09
N CYS A 465 1.10 -25.12 12.95
CA CYS A 465 0.97 -26.33 12.13
C CYS A 465 1.63 -27.57 12.76
N ALA A 466 2.76 -27.40 13.47
CA ALA A 466 3.45 -28.49 14.13
C ALA A 466 2.71 -28.98 15.37
N ASP A 467 2.27 -28.05 16.23
CA ASP A 467 1.62 -28.37 17.49
C ASP A 467 0.68 -27.24 17.91
N SER A 468 -0.54 -27.25 17.36
CA SER A 468 -1.50 -26.17 17.54
C SER A 468 -1.89 -25.91 19.00
N ALA A 469 -1.93 -26.94 19.83
CA ALA A 469 -2.29 -26.79 21.24
C ALA A 469 -1.16 -26.12 22.04
N ALA A 470 0.08 -26.47 21.74
CA ALA A 470 1.25 -25.89 22.40
C ALA A 470 1.56 -24.46 21.93
N ALA A 471 1.37 -24.17 20.64
CA ALA A 471 1.76 -22.89 20.04
C ALA A 471 0.68 -21.80 20.09
N LEU A 472 -0.59 -22.15 20.36
CA LEU A 472 -1.68 -21.18 20.37
C LEU A 472 -1.54 -20.11 21.48
N PRO A 473 -1.18 -20.44 22.74
CA PRO A 473 -0.97 -19.41 23.76
C PRO A 473 0.05 -18.37 23.31
N ASP A 474 1.21 -18.79 22.79
CA ASP A 474 2.22 -17.88 22.26
C ASP A 474 1.66 -17.02 21.13
N ALA A 475 0.93 -17.60 20.17
CA ALA A 475 0.32 -16.84 19.07
C ALA A 475 -0.68 -15.78 19.55
N LEU A 476 -1.45 -16.06 20.60
CA LEU A 476 -2.39 -15.10 21.19
C LEU A 476 -1.69 -14.00 21.99
N ASN A 477 -0.59 -14.32 22.67
CA ASN A 477 0.26 -13.32 23.33
C ASN A 477 0.84 -12.33 22.32
N HIS A 478 1.41 -12.82 21.22
CA HIS A 478 2.00 -11.99 20.17
C HIS A 478 0.94 -11.18 19.38
N ALA A 479 -0.33 -11.60 19.39
CA ALA A 479 -1.41 -10.81 18.80
C ALA A 479 -1.61 -9.45 19.50
N VAL A 480 -1.33 -9.36 20.81
CA VAL A 480 -1.33 -8.09 21.56
C VAL A 480 -0.23 -7.16 21.06
N PHE A 481 0.98 -7.69 20.88
CA PHE A 481 2.13 -6.91 20.43
C PHE A 481 1.98 -6.48 18.96
N ALA A 482 1.41 -7.34 18.11
CA ALA A 482 1.06 -7.00 16.74
C ALA A 482 0.11 -5.80 16.66
N LEU A 483 -0.88 -5.71 17.57
CA LEU A 483 -1.77 -4.55 17.64
C LEU A 483 -1.04 -3.29 18.12
N SER A 484 -0.07 -3.44 19.03
CA SER A 484 0.69 -2.30 19.55
C SER A 484 1.55 -1.61 18.51
N ASP A 485 1.90 -2.30 17.42
CA ASP A 485 2.48 -1.70 16.22
C ASP A 485 1.39 -1.01 15.40
N SER A 486 0.41 -1.79 14.92
CA SER A 486 -0.70 -1.25 14.13
C SER A 486 -1.84 -2.27 13.93
N THR A 487 -3.05 -1.76 13.69
CA THR A 487 -4.21 -2.61 13.33
C THR A 487 -3.98 -3.49 12.09
N PRO A 488 -3.35 -3.01 11.00
CA PRO A 488 -2.99 -3.85 9.86
C PRO A 488 -2.05 -5.00 10.23
N THR A 489 -1.05 -4.76 11.08
CA THR A 489 -0.14 -5.81 11.56
C THR A 489 -0.89 -6.87 12.38
N ALA A 490 -1.80 -6.47 13.27
CA ALA A 490 -2.69 -7.39 13.98
C ALA A 490 -3.57 -8.22 13.02
N ARG A 491 -4.10 -7.63 11.95
CA ARG A 491 -4.89 -8.38 10.93
C ARG A 491 -4.04 -9.43 10.23
N ARG A 492 -2.84 -9.07 9.76
CA ARG A 492 -1.89 -10.03 9.15
C ARG A 492 -1.54 -11.19 10.09
N TRP A 493 -1.45 -10.91 11.39
CA TRP A 493 -1.26 -11.91 12.43
C TRP A 493 -2.45 -12.86 12.54
N VAL A 494 -3.67 -12.32 12.60
CA VAL A 494 -4.92 -13.11 12.63
C VAL A 494 -5.08 -13.95 11.36
N ASP A 495 -4.81 -13.41 10.17
CA ASP A 495 -4.86 -14.15 8.90
C ASP A 495 -3.88 -15.32 8.89
N THR A 496 -2.73 -15.13 9.51
CA THR A 496 -1.72 -16.20 9.67
C THR A 496 -2.23 -17.30 10.59
N MET A 497 -2.92 -16.96 11.68
CA MET A 497 -3.59 -17.94 12.53
C MET A 497 -4.70 -18.69 11.79
N VAL A 498 -5.53 -17.99 11.00
CA VAL A 498 -6.60 -18.60 10.17
C VAL A 498 -6.01 -19.60 9.18
N ALA A 499 -4.96 -19.20 8.44
CA ALA A 499 -4.27 -20.07 7.51
C ALA A 499 -3.70 -21.31 8.22
N ALA A 500 -3.01 -21.13 9.35
CA ALA A 500 -2.45 -22.24 10.12
C ALA A 500 -3.55 -23.19 10.65
N GLY A 501 -4.65 -22.65 11.15
CA GLY A 501 -5.79 -23.43 11.63
C GLY A 501 -6.42 -24.27 10.53
N ARG A 502 -6.62 -23.70 9.33
CA ARG A 502 -7.13 -24.41 8.16
C ARG A 502 -6.18 -25.53 7.71
N ASP A 503 -4.90 -25.22 7.58
CA ASP A 503 -3.90 -26.10 6.98
C ASP A 503 -3.49 -27.24 7.92
N SER A 504 -3.50 -27.00 9.23
CA SER A 504 -3.32 -28.00 10.28
C SER A 504 -4.58 -28.79 10.63
N ASP A 505 -5.76 -28.35 10.18
CA ASP A 505 -7.09 -28.89 10.56
C ASP A 505 -7.32 -28.83 12.08
N SER A 506 -6.83 -27.75 12.70
CA SER A 506 -7.00 -27.48 14.12
C SER A 506 -8.24 -26.62 14.35
N ARG A 507 -9.30 -27.25 14.86
CA ARG A 507 -10.55 -26.55 15.21
C ARG A 507 -10.35 -25.46 16.27
N LEU A 508 -9.40 -25.65 17.18
CA LEU A 508 -9.09 -24.68 18.24
C LEU A 508 -8.55 -23.37 17.64
N VAL A 509 -7.58 -23.47 16.74
CA VAL A 509 -6.97 -22.31 16.08
C VAL A 509 -7.97 -21.65 15.12
N GLN A 510 -8.77 -22.44 14.38
CA GLN A 510 -9.83 -21.92 13.52
C GLN A 510 -10.86 -21.10 14.31
N THR A 511 -11.29 -21.59 15.48
CA THR A 511 -12.27 -20.89 16.32
C THR A 511 -11.73 -19.52 16.78
N TRP A 512 -10.45 -19.46 17.15
CA TRP A 512 -9.80 -18.21 17.52
C TRP A 512 -9.62 -17.27 16.32
N GLY A 513 -9.13 -17.78 15.18
CA GLY A 513 -9.00 -17.00 13.95
C GLY A 513 -10.34 -16.39 13.52
N GLU A 514 -11.40 -17.18 13.41
CA GLU A 514 -12.75 -16.72 13.06
C GLU A 514 -13.33 -15.72 14.07
N ARG A 515 -12.96 -15.82 15.35
CA ARG A 515 -13.39 -14.87 16.38
C ARG A 515 -12.70 -13.53 16.18
N LEU A 516 -11.38 -13.53 16.02
CA LEU A 516 -10.58 -12.32 15.88
C LEU A 516 -10.82 -11.62 14.53
N THR A 517 -10.97 -12.36 13.43
CA THR A 517 -11.31 -11.78 12.11
C THR A 517 -12.65 -11.05 12.13
N ARG A 518 -13.65 -11.54 12.89
CA ARG A 518 -14.93 -10.85 13.02
C ARG A 518 -14.85 -9.53 13.80
N ILE A 519 -13.83 -9.38 14.65
CA ILE A 519 -13.63 -8.19 15.48
C ILE A 519 -12.77 -7.15 14.76
N LEU A 520 -11.81 -7.60 13.93
CA LEU A 520 -10.94 -6.75 13.12
C LEU A 520 -11.22 -6.92 11.61
N PRO A 521 -12.41 -6.55 11.09
CA PRO A 521 -12.65 -6.49 9.65
C PRO A 521 -11.86 -5.34 8.98
N ASP A 522 -11.80 -5.33 7.64
CA ASP A 522 -11.11 -4.26 6.89
C ASP A 522 -11.80 -2.90 7.05
N GLU A 523 -13.14 -2.90 7.11
CA GLU A 523 -13.98 -1.74 7.34
C GLU A 523 -14.51 -1.79 8.78
N HIS A 524 -14.03 -0.93 9.68
CA HIS A 524 -14.47 -0.77 11.08
C HIS A 524 -13.93 -1.80 12.09
N SER A 525 -12.61 -1.83 12.28
CA SER A 525 -11.96 -2.56 13.39
C SER A 525 -12.39 -2.06 14.77
N ASP A 526 -12.66 -2.98 15.70
CA ASP A 526 -12.92 -2.68 17.11
C ASP A 526 -11.77 -3.21 17.99
N GLU A 527 -10.79 -2.35 18.25
CA GLU A 527 -9.57 -2.68 19.01
C GLU A 527 -9.87 -2.97 20.49
N ILE A 528 -10.87 -2.27 21.06
CA ILE A 528 -11.34 -2.53 22.43
C ILE A 528 -11.91 -3.94 22.53
N ALA A 529 -12.76 -4.35 21.59
CA ALA A 529 -13.32 -5.70 21.57
C ALA A 529 -12.24 -6.76 21.31
N PHE A 530 -11.22 -6.45 20.49
CA PHE A 530 -10.11 -7.36 20.23
C PHE A 530 -9.29 -7.61 21.49
N LEU A 531 -8.87 -6.54 22.16
CA LEU A 531 -8.11 -6.62 23.41
C LEU A 531 -8.93 -7.28 24.51
N THR A 532 -10.23 -6.99 24.59
CA THR A 532 -11.14 -7.64 25.55
C THR A 532 -11.24 -9.14 25.30
N ALA A 533 -11.34 -9.57 24.04
CA ALA A 533 -11.36 -10.99 23.72
C ALA A 533 -10.06 -11.71 24.12
N LEU A 534 -8.91 -11.05 24.00
CA LEU A 534 -7.63 -11.62 24.43
C LEU A 534 -7.50 -11.66 25.96
N ILE A 535 -7.82 -10.55 26.64
CA ILE A 535 -7.78 -10.42 28.11
C ILE A 535 -8.68 -11.46 28.79
N ASP A 536 -9.90 -11.64 28.29
CA ASP A 536 -10.91 -12.47 28.96
C ASP A 536 -10.74 -13.98 28.69
N TYR A 537 -10.16 -14.35 27.54
CA TYR A 537 -10.22 -15.73 27.05
C TYR A 537 -8.89 -16.35 26.63
N ALA A 538 -7.82 -15.58 26.41
CA ALA A 538 -6.58 -16.09 25.80
C ALA A 538 -5.52 -16.63 26.79
N GLU A 539 -5.76 -16.55 28.10
CA GLU A 539 -4.78 -16.92 29.14
C GLU A 539 -3.39 -16.29 28.88
N LEU A 540 -3.38 -14.95 28.73
CA LEU A 540 -2.17 -14.19 28.40
C LEU A 540 -1.10 -14.30 29.50
N GLU A 541 0.16 -14.35 29.08
CA GLU A 541 1.33 -14.21 29.94
C GLU A 541 1.36 -12.81 30.57
N PRO A 542 1.98 -12.63 31.76
CA PRO A 542 1.91 -11.37 32.50
C PRO A 542 2.28 -10.12 31.69
N ALA A 543 3.34 -10.20 30.88
CA ALA A 543 3.80 -9.07 30.06
C ALA A 543 2.81 -8.72 28.94
N ALA A 544 2.23 -9.71 28.26
CA ALA A 544 1.22 -9.48 27.23
C ALA A 544 -0.11 -9.01 27.83
N TYR A 545 -0.47 -9.52 29.01
CA TYR A 545 -1.66 -9.12 29.74
C TYR A 545 -1.57 -7.66 30.19
N GLU A 546 -0.44 -7.25 30.77
CA GLU A 546 -0.16 -5.85 31.11
C GLU A 546 -0.20 -4.96 29.86
N LYS A 547 0.47 -5.36 28.78
CA LYS A 547 0.47 -4.61 27.52
C LYS A 547 -0.93 -4.47 26.94
N ALA A 548 -1.76 -5.51 26.99
CA ALA A 548 -3.13 -5.47 26.52
C ALA A 548 -4.00 -4.50 27.32
N LEU A 549 -3.81 -4.46 28.65
CA LEU A 549 -4.48 -3.49 29.53
C LEU A 549 -4.04 -2.05 29.22
N GLN A 550 -2.75 -1.81 29.00
CA GLN A 550 -2.27 -0.48 28.61
C GLN A 550 -2.90 -0.01 27.29
N LEU A 551 -2.89 -0.86 26.25
CA LEU A 551 -3.48 -0.54 24.95
C LEU A 551 -4.99 -0.30 25.06
N ARG A 552 -5.71 -1.13 25.81
CA ARG A 552 -7.17 -0.98 25.96
C ARG A 552 -7.51 0.26 26.78
N GLY A 553 -6.70 0.57 27.79
CA GLY A 553 -6.79 1.81 28.56
C GLY A 553 -6.60 3.05 27.68
N ASP A 554 -5.65 3.01 26.75
CA ASP A 554 -5.48 4.05 25.75
C ASP A 554 -6.70 4.18 24.83
N GLU A 555 -7.21 3.08 24.28
CA GLU A 555 -8.41 3.10 23.42
C GLU A 555 -9.66 3.61 24.14
N HIS A 556 -9.86 3.22 25.41
CA HIS A 556 -10.92 3.77 26.26
C HIS A 556 -10.74 5.27 26.49
N ARG A 557 -9.50 5.74 26.72
CA ARG A 557 -9.19 7.17 26.87
C ARG A 557 -9.53 7.94 25.59
N LEU A 558 -9.16 7.43 24.42
CA LEU A 558 -9.48 8.02 23.11
C LEU A 558 -10.99 8.09 22.88
N SER A 559 -11.71 7.07 23.33
CA SER A 559 -13.17 6.99 23.25
C SER A 559 -13.91 7.82 24.33
N GLY A 560 -13.19 8.57 25.18
CA GLY A 560 -13.75 9.36 26.29
C GLY A 560 -14.28 8.54 27.47
N GLN A 561 -14.00 7.23 27.49
CA GLN A 561 -14.42 6.27 28.51
C GLN A 561 -13.42 6.26 29.67
N PHE A 562 -13.30 7.40 30.36
CA PHE A 562 -12.23 7.64 31.33
C PHE A 562 -12.23 6.70 32.54
N ASP A 563 -13.41 6.29 33.03
CA ASP A 563 -13.49 5.36 34.17
C ASP A 563 -12.98 3.96 33.80
N GLN A 564 -13.29 3.48 32.59
CA GLN A 564 -12.73 2.22 32.07
C GLN A 564 -11.22 2.32 31.84
N ALA A 565 -10.76 3.45 31.28
CA ALA A 565 -9.33 3.70 31.07
C ALA A 565 -8.55 3.68 32.39
N LEU A 566 -9.06 4.34 33.44
CA LEU A 566 -8.45 4.29 34.78
C LEU A 566 -8.39 2.87 35.33
N ALA A 567 -9.47 2.10 35.21
CA ALA A 567 -9.51 0.72 35.69
C ALA A 567 -8.47 -0.16 35.00
N ASP A 568 -8.28 -0.01 33.68
CA ASP A 568 -7.28 -0.75 32.91
C ASP A 568 -5.84 -0.35 33.29
N PHE A 569 -5.55 0.95 33.43
CA PHE A 569 -4.23 1.39 33.86
C PHE A 569 -3.93 1.02 35.32
N GLU A 570 -4.92 1.07 36.21
CA GLU A 570 -4.78 0.58 37.59
C GLU A 570 -4.47 -0.91 37.61
N ARG A 571 -5.18 -1.70 36.81
CA ARG A 571 -4.91 -3.14 36.69
C ARG A 571 -3.54 -3.43 36.09
N ALA A 572 -3.08 -2.65 35.11
CA ALA A 572 -1.73 -2.75 34.58
C ALA A 572 -0.68 -2.45 35.67
N LEU A 573 -0.89 -1.41 36.48
CA LEU A 573 0.01 -1.04 37.58
C LEU A 573 -0.03 -2.00 38.78
N GLU A 574 -1.10 -2.80 38.93
CA GLU A 574 -1.12 -3.93 39.88
C GLU A 574 -0.16 -5.05 39.45
N LEU A 575 0.09 -5.21 38.14
CA LEU A 575 1.01 -6.21 37.58
C LEU A 575 2.45 -5.70 37.58
N ASP A 576 2.66 -4.46 37.14
CA ASP A 576 3.94 -3.77 37.20
C ASP A 576 3.78 -2.34 37.75
N GLN A 577 4.13 -2.18 39.03
CA GLN A 577 4.06 -0.90 39.73
C GLN A 577 5.08 0.13 39.22
N GLU A 578 6.08 -0.31 38.44
CA GLU A 578 7.18 0.52 37.94
C GLU A 578 7.10 0.75 36.43
N SER A 579 5.95 0.50 35.81
CA SER A 579 5.70 0.74 34.38
C SER A 579 5.53 2.23 34.07
N PRO A 580 6.51 2.91 33.41
CA PRO A 580 6.43 4.34 33.14
C PRO A 580 5.29 4.68 32.17
N LYS A 581 4.99 3.77 31.22
CA LYS A 581 3.92 3.91 30.22
C LYS A 581 2.54 3.87 30.88
N ALA A 582 2.28 2.89 31.75
CA ALA A 582 1.00 2.78 32.45
C ALA A 582 0.77 3.97 33.42
N LEU A 583 1.82 4.43 34.12
CA LEU A 583 1.75 5.63 34.95
C LEU A 583 1.42 6.87 34.12
N ALA A 584 2.13 7.11 33.02
CA ALA A 584 1.90 8.28 32.19
C ALA A 584 0.52 8.23 31.50
N GLY A 585 0.06 7.05 31.06
CA GLY A 585 -1.29 6.82 30.54
C GLY A 585 -2.37 7.17 31.57
N ARG A 586 -2.25 6.68 32.81
CA ARG A 586 -3.16 7.02 33.91
C ARG A 586 -3.11 8.50 34.27
N GLY A 587 -1.91 9.08 34.30
CA GLY A 587 -1.70 10.51 34.54
C GLY A 587 -2.41 11.37 33.49
N GLU A 588 -2.42 10.94 32.24
CA GLU A 588 -3.13 11.62 31.15
C GLU A 588 -4.66 11.53 31.32
N VAL A 589 -5.19 10.36 31.71
CA VAL A 589 -6.63 10.24 32.03
C VAL A 589 -7.00 11.17 33.19
N TYR A 590 -6.19 11.24 34.26
CA TYR A 590 -6.42 12.17 35.35
C TYR A 590 -6.37 13.64 34.91
N ARG A 591 -5.47 13.99 33.98
CA ARG A 591 -5.40 15.33 33.40
C ARG A 591 -6.70 15.67 32.65
N LEU A 592 -7.18 14.76 31.81
CA LEU A 592 -8.44 14.94 31.05
C LEU A 592 -9.66 15.06 31.96
N MET A 593 -9.64 14.39 33.12
CA MET A 593 -10.65 14.53 34.17
C MET A 593 -10.45 15.75 35.09
N ASN A 594 -9.49 16.64 34.79
CA ASN A 594 -9.11 17.79 35.61
C ASN A 594 -8.63 17.46 37.04
N ARG A 595 -8.18 16.23 37.29
CA ARG A 595 -7.59 15.77 38.56
C ARG A 595 -6.07 15.99 38.56
N TYR A 596 -5.67 17.26 38.47
CA TYR A 596 -4.28 17.62 38.16
C TYR A 596 -3.25 17.18 39.21
N ASP A 597 -3.61 17.08 40.50
CA ASP A 597 -2.68 16.61 41.53
C ASP A 597 -2.31 15.14 41.34
N HIS A 598 -3.28 14.30 40.93
CA HIS A 598 -3.04 12.88 40.67
C HIS A 598 -2.23 12.71 39.38
N ALA A 599 -2.59 13.45 38.33
CA ALA A 599 -1.83 13.49 37.08
C ALA A 599 -0.37 13.89 37.30
N LEU A 600 -0.13 14.92 38.13
CA LEU A 600 1.22 15.39 38.44
C LEU A 600 2.05 14.33 39.17
N ALA A 601 1.44 13.61 40.12
CA ALA A 601 2.10 12.52 40.84
C ALA A 601 2.51 11.39 39.88
N ASP A 602 1.59 10.96 39.02
CA ASP A 602 1.82 9.88 38.05
C ASP A 602 2.89 10.25 37.01
N PHE A 603 2.82 11.45 36.40
CA PHE A 603 3.86 11.90 35.47
C PHE A 603 5.22 12.07 36.16
N THR A 604 5.24 12.56 37.41
CA THR A 604 6.50 12.68 38.16
C THR A 604 7.12 11.32 38.40
N ARG A 605 6.33 10.34 38.83
CA ARG A 605 6.81 8.96 39.04
C ARG A 605 7.28 8.31 37.73
N ALA A 606 6.55 8.52 36.63
CA ALA A 606 6.96 8.04 35.31
C ALA A 606 8.32 8.61 34.88
N ILE A 607 8.57 9.91 35.12
CA ILE A 607 9.86 10.58 34.81
C ILE A 607 10.98 10.12 35.75
N GLU A 608 10.67 9.77 37.00
CA GLU A 608 11.67 9.19 37.92
C GLU A 608 12.14 7.82 37.46
N LEU A 609 11.23 7.01 36.90
CA LEU A 609 11.50 5.67 36.39
C LEU A 609 12.17 5.70 35.01
N ASP A 610 11.71 6.59 34.12
CA ASP A 610 12.34 6.89 32.84
C ASP A 610 12.61 8.40 32.68
N PRO A 611 13.83 8.86 33.03
CA PRO A 611 14.24 10.25 32.90
C PRO A 611 14.28 10.79 31.46
N GLN A 612 14.19 9.94 30.45
CA GLN A 612 14.21 10.33 29.04
C GLN A 612 12.82 10.28 28.40
N TYR A 613 11.76 9.97 29.18
CA TYR A 613 10.41 9.87 28.65
C TYR A 613 9.81 11.24 28.28
N VAL A 614 10.10 11.70 27.06
CA VAL A 614 9.76 13.03 26.53
C VAL A 614 8.28 13.37 26.72
N TRP A 615 7.37 12.42 26.43
CA TRP A 615 5.92 12.64 26.54
C TRP A 615 5.47 12.94 27.97
N ALA A 616 5.97 12.19 28.96
CA ALA A 616 5.66 12.43 30.37
C ALA A 616 6.23 13.78 30.86
N ILE A 617 7.45 14.13 30.45
CA ILE A 617 8.10 15.42 30.78
C ILE A 617 7.28 16.59 30.25
N ALA A 618 6.87 16.54 28.98
CA ALA A 618 6.07 17.59 28.36
C ALA A 618 4.67 17.70 28.96
N SER A 619 4.04 16.56 29.29
CA SER A 619 2.73 16.53 29.95
C SER A 619 2.77 17.12 31.35
N ARG A 620 3.85 16.86 32.10
CA ARG A 620 4.09 17.50 33.39
C ARG A 620 4.33 19.01 33.26
N ALA A 621 5.08 19.44 32.24
CA ALA A 621 5.31 20.86 31.95
C ALA A 621 3.98 21.59 31.70
N TYR A 622 3.10 20.98 30.89
CA TYR A 622 1.76 21.50 30.62
C TYR A 622 0.91 21.63 31.89
N LEU A 623 0.91 20.62 32.77
CA LEU A 623 0.21 20.70 34.06
C LEU A 623 0.74 21.83 34.94
N HIS A 624 2.06 21.96 35.07
CA HIS A 624 2.66 23.05 35.81
C HIS A 624 2.28 24.42 35.23
N TRP A 625 2.19 24.53 33.91
CA TRP A 625 1.73 25.75 33.25
C TRP A 625 0.27 26.06 33.59
N ARG A 626 -0.64 25.08 33.50
CA ARG A 626 -2.06 25.22 33.87
C ARG A 626 -2.25 25.63 35.34
N MET A 627 -1.36 25.18 36.22
CA MET A 627 -1.34 25.56 37.64
C MET A 627 -0.67 26.93 37.92
N GLY A 628 -0.21 27.66 36.90
CA GLY A 628 0.50 28.94 37.05
C GLY A 628 1.96 28.82 37.54
N ARG A 629 2.51 27.60 37.60
CA ARG A 629 3.91 27.32 37.99
C ARG A 629 4.84 27.44 36.79
N HIS A 630 4.91 28.65 36.24
CA HIS A 630 5.59 28.94 34.97
C HIS A 630 7.07 28.58 34.94
N GLU A 631 7.80 28.76 36.05
CA GLU A 631 9.24 28.44 36.13
C GLU A 631 9.50 26.93 35.94
N VAL A 632 8.74 26.09 36.63
CA VAL A 632 8.88 24.63 36.56
C VAL A 632 8.43 24.12 35.20
N ALA A 633 7.33 24.67 34.67
CA ALA A 633 6.87 24.35 33.33
C ALA A 633 7.91 24.67 32.25
N LEU A 634 8.58 25.83 32.35
CA LEU A 634 9.59 26.25 31.37
C LEU A 634 10.82 25.32 31.41
N ALA A 635 11.24 24.91 32.60
CA ALA A 635 12.33 23.97 32.77
C ALA A 635 12.02 22.61 32.13
N ASP A 636 10.83 22.06 32.38
CA ASP A 636 10.41 20.77 31.81
C ASP A 636 10.20 20.86 30.29
N PHE A 637 9.59 21.92 29.74
CA PHE A 637 9.50 22.09 28.29
C PHE A 637 10.88 22.18 27.64
N THR A 638 11.81 22.90 28.27
CA THR A 638 13.19 22.99 27.76
C THR A 638 13.89 21.63 27.81
N ARG A 639 13.70 20.86 28.88
CA ARG A 639 14.22 19.50 28.98
C ARG A 639 13.66 18.59 27.89
N ALA A 640 12.35 18.64 27.64
CA ALA A 640 11.71 17.84 26.60
C ALA A 640 12.25 18.18 25.20
N ILE A 641 12.44 19.48 24.89
CA ILE A 641 13.01 19.93 23.61
C ILE A 641 14.47 19.50 23.48
N ASN A 642 15.26 19.52 24.55
CA ASN A 642 16.64 19.08 24.49
C ASN A 642 16.76 17.56 24.28
N LEU A 643 15.82 16.77 24.83
CA LEU A 643 15.78 15.32 24.64
C LEU A 643 15.28 14.92 23.26
N ASN A 644 14.32 15.67 22.71
CA ASN A 644 13.85 15.52 21.34
C ASN A 644 13.61 16.91 20.71
N PRO A 645 14.59 17.44 19.95
CA PRO A 645 14.50 18.75 19.29
C PRO A 645 13.40 18.86 18.24
N GLY A 646 12.92 17.73 17.71
CA GLY A 646 11.75 17.63 16.83
C GLY A 646 10.43 17.55 17.59
N TYR A 647 10.42 17.60 18.93
CA TYR A 647 9.18 17.47 19.69
C TYR A 647 8.40 18.80 19.76
N HIS A 648 7.71 19.12 18.66
CA HIS A 648 7.07 20.41 18.42
C HIS A 648 6.03 20.80 19.47
N TRP A 649 5.38 19.84 20.15
CA TRP A 649 4.44 20.11 21.24
C TRP A 649 5.07 20.94 22.36
N SER A 650 6.28 20.58 22.79
CA SER A 650 7.01 21.30 23.84
C SER A 650 7.51 22.66 23.38
N ILE A 651 7.93 22.77 22.11
CA ILE A 651 8.37 24.05 21.52
C ILE A 651 7.23 25.05 21.55
N THR A 652 6.05 24.64 21.09
CA THR A 652 4.98 25.61 20.93
C THR A 652 4.20 25.89 22.21
N LEU A 653 4.01 24.92 23.11
CA LEU A 653 3.45 25.23 24.42
C LEU A 653 4.35 26.20 25.20
N ARG A 654 5.67 26.10 25.01
CA ARG A 654 6.62 27.10 25.54
C ARG A 654 6.45 28.45 24.86
N GLY A 655 6.26 28.49 23.54
CA GLY A 655 5.92 29.71 22.78
C GLY A 655 4.63 30.38 23.23
N ASP A 656 3.56 29.61 23.43
CA ASP A 656 2.27 30.06 23.95
C ASP A 656 2.37 30.57 25.39
N MET A 657 3.14 29.86 26.22
CA MET A 657 3.46 30.33 27.57
C MET A 657 4.14 31.70 27.49
N TYR A 658 5.15 31.88 26.63
CA TYR A 658 5.78 33.17 26.43
C TYR A 658 4.85 34.24 25.84
N ARG A 659 3.95 33.90 24.90
CA ARG A 659 2.97 34.84 24.33
C ARG A 659 1.99 35.34 25.40
N ARG A 660 1.47 34.44 26.25
CA ARG A 660 0.56 34.80 27.36
C ARG A 660 1.28 35.57 28.47
N LEU A 661 2.55 35.21 28.74
CA LEU A 661 3.42 35.92 29.68
C LEU A 661 4.01 37.21 29.10
N GLY A 662 3.98 37.41 27.79
CA GLY A 662 4.44 38.61 27.07
C GLY A 662 3.64 39.88 27.37
N ARG A 663 2.59 39.77 28.19
CA ARG A 663 1.97 40.91 28.90
C ARG A 663 2.72 41.29 30.19
N SER A 664 3.84 40.63 30.52
CA SER A 664 4.65 40.83 31.73
C SER A 664 6.14 40.68 31.42
N GLU A 665 6.83 41.81 31.16
CA GLU A 665 8.29 41.90 30.89
C GLU A 665 9.17 41.20 31.95
N ARG A 666 8.63 40.99 33.16
CA ARG A 666 9.29 40.35 34.30
C ARG A 666 9.72 38.90 34.05
N THR A 667 8.97 38.12 33.26
CA THR A 667 9.27 36.70 33.04
C THR A 667 10.29 36.47 31.93
N LEU A 668 10.32 37.33 30.91
CA LEU A 668 11.41 37.38 29.90
C LEU A 668 12.76 37.70 30.55
N ALA A 669 12.77 38.66 31.48
CA ALA A 669 13.96 39.00 32.27
C ALA A 669 14.37 37.89 33.26
N LEU A 670 13.42 37.04 33.69
CA LEU A 670 13.69 35.91 34.58
C LEU A 670 14.24 34.69 33.82
N ALA A 671 13.70 34.40 32.62
CA ALA A 671 14.25 33.40 31.70
C ALA A 671 15.68 33.73 31.25
N GLN A 672 16.03 35.02 31.16
CA GLN A 672 17.41 35.49 30.96
C GLN A 672 18.32 35.30 32.20
N ARG A 673 17.75 35.13 33.40
CA ARG A 673 18.49 35.04 34.68
C ARG A 673 18.66 33.62 35.21
N THR A 674 17.88 32.65 34.75
CA THR A 674 18.02 31.24 35.14
C THR A 674 19.25 30.62 34.47
N GLY A 675 20.42 30.86 35.06
CA GLY A 675 21.75 30.38 34.62
C GLY A 675 22.00 28.88 34.82
N GLY A 676 21.07 28.03 34.38
CA GLY A 676 21.21 26.57 34.43
C GLY A 676 21.77 25.93 33.16
N PHE A 677 21.86 26.67 32.05
CA PHE A 677 22.27 26.16 30.73
C PHE A 677 23.08 27.20 29.97
N ASP A 678 23.86 26.75 28.98
CA ASP A 678 24.62 27.62 28.08
C ASP A 678 23.66 28.49 27.27
N VAL A 679 23.45 29.72 27.76
CA VAL A 679 22.64 30.79 27.15
C VAL A 679 23.09 31.19 25.74
N ASN A 680 24.20 30.62 25.24
CA ASN A 680 24.70 30.83 23.89
C ASN A 680 24.51 29.63 22.95
N ASP A 681 23.87 28.54 23.39
CA ASP A 681 23.60 27.40 22.50
C ASP A 681 22.59 27.75 21.39
N ALA A 682 22.83 27.24 20.17
CA ALA A 682 22.10 27.62 18.96
C ALA A 682 20.60 27.36 19.08
N PHE A 683 20.18 26.27 19.72
CA PHE A 683 18.77 25.92 19.90
C PHE A 683 18.05 26.81 20.93
N THR A 684 18.78 27.29 21.94
CA THR A 684 18.23 28.25 22.93
C THR A 684 18.04 29.63 22.30
N ILE A 685 18.98 30.05 21.45
CA ILE A 685 18.86 31.29 20.66
C ILE A 685 17.73 31.17 19.64
N LEU A 686 17.59 30.01 18.98
CA LEU A 686 16.55 29.75 17.98
C LEU A 686 15.16 29.86 18.58
N GLY A 687 14.92 29.16 19.70
CA GLY A 687 13.65 29.22 20.40
C GLY A 687 13.30 30.62 20.94
N ARG A 688 14.30 31.45 21.28
CA ARG A 688 14.07 32.87 21.65
C ARG A 688 13.68 33.72 20.43
N GLY A 689 14.34 33.49 19.29
CA GLY A 689 13.99 34.15 18.03
C GLY A 689 12.57 33.83 17.59
N GLU A 690 12.18 32.54 17.60
CA GLU A 690 10.81 32.08 17.29
C GLU A 690 9.77 32.70 18.24
N VAL A 691 10.13 32.88 19.51
CA VAL A 691 9.27 33.54 20.50
C VAL A 691 9.10 35.04 20.22
N PHE A 692 10.17 35.77 19.87
CA PHE A 692 10.07 37.17 19.45
C PHE A 692 9.26 37.32 18.15
N TRP A 693 9.44 36.40 17.21
CA TRP A 693 8.69 36.32 15.97
C TRP A 693 7.18 36.14 16.22
N LEU A 694 6.80 35.18 17.09
CA LEU A 694 5.41 34.99 17.54
C LEU A 694 4.79 36.21 18.25
N MET A 695 5.62 37.08 18.83
CA MET A 695 5.19 38.33 19.48
C MET A 695 5.09 39.53 18.53
N GLY A 696 5.42 39.35 17.24
CA GLY A 696 5.51 40.45 16.27
C GLY A 696 6.71 41.38 16.50
N ARG A 697 7.66 40.97 17.36
CA ARG A 697 8.89 41.71 17.66
C ARG A 697 9.98 41.31 16.68
N TYR A 698 9.74 41.61 15.41
CA TYR A 698 10.52 41.07 14.29
C TYR A 698 11.99 41.51 14.30
N GLU A 699 12.31 42.74 14.72
CA GLU A 699 13.72 43.19 14.79
C GLU A 699 14.51 42.43 15.87
N GLU A 700 13.90 42.12 17.02
CA GLU A 700 14.52 41.25 18.02
C GLU A 700 14.64 39.80 17.55
N ALA A 701 13.65 39.28 16.81
CA ALA A 701 13.72 37.96 16.20
C ALA A 701 14.89 37.87 15.19
N LEU A 702 15.02 38.85 14.28
CA LEU A 702 16.14 38.97 13.36
C LEU A 702 17.49 39.01 14.10
N SER A 703 17.57 39.76 15.21
CA SER A 703 18.80 39.81 16.01
C SER A 703 19.19 38.44 16.57
N GLU A 704 18.24 37.61 16.99
CA GLU A 704 18.54 36.27 17.50
C GLU A 704 18.92 35.31 16.37
N PHE A 705 18.20 35.32 15.25
CA PHE A 705 18.54 34.49 14.09
C PHE A 705 19.91 34.87 13.50
N ASN A 706 20.26 36.16 13.45
CA ASN A 706 21.58 36.62 13.04
C ASN A 706 22.70 36.06 13.93
N ARG A 707 22.50 36.02 15.26
CA ARG A 707 23.50 35.47 16.18
C ARG A 707 23.77 33.99 15.94
N ILE A 708 22.74 33.22 15.54
CA ILE A 708 22.91 31.82 15.14
C ILE A 708 23.71 31.77 13.84
N ILE A 709 23.30 32.52 12.82
CA ILE A 709 23.91 32.47 11.48
C ILE A 709 25.36 32.97 11.49
N GLU A 710 25.70 33.93 12.35
CA GLU A 710 27.09 34.39 12.57
C GLU A 710 27.98 33.28 13.16
N ARG A 711 27.42 32.45 14.04
CA ARG A 711 28.14 31.34 14.69
C ARG A 711 28.17 30.09 13.82
N GLU A 712 27.05 29.78 13.19
CA GLU A 712 26.77 28.59 12.41
C GLU A 712 26.15 29.00 11.06
N PRO A 713 26.99 29.39 10.08
CA PRO A 713 26.52 29.93 8.80
C PRO A 713 25.70 28.96 7.94
N ASN A 714 25.68 27.68 8.30
CA ASN A 714 24.99 26.62 7.58
C ASN A 714 23.76 26.09 8.33
N PHE A 715 23.32 26.78 9.40
CA PHE A 715 22.16 26.38 10.17
C PHE A 715 20.86 26.73 9.43
N SER A 716 20.43 25.84 8.53
CA SER A 716 19.32 26.06 7.58
C SER A 716 18.05 26.60 8.24
N ARG A 717 17.62 26.02 9.37
CA ARG A 717 16.42 26.44 10.09
C ARG A 717 16.45 27.90 10.58
N ALA A 718 17.60 28.40 11.04
CA ALA A 718 17.71 29.81 11.45
C ALA A 718 17.66 30.76 10.25
N ILE A 719 18.20 30.33 9.11
CA ILE A 719 18.15 31.07 7.85
C ILE A 719 16.69 31.13 7.35
N SER A 720 15.97 30.01 7.37
CA SER A 720 14.54 29.95 7.01
C SER A 720 13.68 30.83 7.91
N ASN A 721 13.86 30.76 9.23
CA ASN A 721 13.10 31.61 10.17
C ASN A 721 13.43 33.09 9.99
N ARG A 722 14.68 33.44 9.62
CA ARG A 722 15.07 34.81 9.28
C ARG A 722 14.39 35.27 7.98
N ALA A 723 14.31 34.40 6.98
CA ALA A 723 13.62 34.68 5.72
C ALA A 723 12.12 34.93 5.92
N GLU A 724 11.46 34.10 6.72
CA GLU A 724 10.06 34.27 7.10
C GLU A 724 9.84 35.60 7.83
N THR A 725 10.75 35.95 8.74
CA THR A 725 10.72 37.26 9.40
C THR A 725 10.86 38.41 8.40
N TYR A 726 11.75 38.29 7.40
CA TYR A 726 11.85 39.28 6.33
C TYR A 726 10.59 39.35 5.46
N PHE A 727 9.97 38.22 5.14
CA PHE A 727 8.70 38.16 4.41
C PHE A 727 7.59 38.91 5.14
N LEU A 728 7.41 38.65 6.44
CA LEU A 728 6.42 39.34 7.28
C LEU A 728 6.65 40.85 7.39
N MET A 729 7.90 41.29 7.28
CA MET A 729 8.26 42.71 7.24
C MET A 729 8.15 43.34 5.84
N GLY A 730 7.71 42.58 4.83
CA GLY A 730 7.64 43.01 3.43
C GLY A 730 8.99 43.16 2.74
N ARG A 731 10.08 42.63 3.32
CA ARG A 731 11.45 42.69 2.80
C ARG A 731 11.75 41.49 1.89
N TYR A 732 10.98 41.35 0.81
CA TYR A 732 10.97 40.15 -0.05
C TYR A 732 12.33 39.78 -0.66
N ASP A 733 13.14 40.76 -1.08
CA ASP A 733 14.46 40.47 -1.67
C ASP A 733 15.41 39.77 -0.68
N HIS A 734 15.34 40.14 0.60
CA HIS A 734 16.14 39.49 1.65
C HIS A 734 15.60 38.10 1.97
N ALA A 735 14.26 37.94 1.95
CA ALA A 735 13.63 36.64 2.14
C ALA A 735 14.06 35.65 1.04
N VAL A 736 14.02 36.03 -0.24
CA VAL A 736 14.44 35.15 -1.34
C VAL A 736 15.89 34.72 -1.22
N ILE A 737 16.81 35.64 -0.89
CA ILE A 737 18.24 35.31 -0.70
C ILE A 737 18.44 34.26 0.40
N ASP A 738 17.77 34.44 1.53
CA ASP A 738 17.88 33.49 2.64
C ASP A 738 17.19 32.16 2.30
N LEU A 739 16.08 32.16 1.56
CA LEU A 739 15.40 30.94 1.14
C LEU A 739 16.19 30.15 0.12
N ASP A 740 16.79 30.80 -0.88
CA ASP A 740 17.70 30.15 -1.83
C ASP A 740 18.84 29.46 -1.08
N ARG A 741 19.42 30.14 -0.09
CA ARG A 741 20.47 29.56 0.75
C ARG A 741 19.96 28.40 1.63
N ALA A 742 18.76 28.51 2.20
CA ALA A 742 18.18 27.44 3.00
C ALA A 742 17.91 26.19 2.17
N ILE A 743 17.40 26.37 0.93
CA ILE A 743 17.15 25.29 -0.04
C ILE A 743 18.47 24.64 -0.49
N GLU A 744 19.54 25.42 -0.69
CA GLU A 744 20.87 24.88 -1.00
C GLU A 744 21.44 24.03 0.14
N LEU A 745 21.18 24.44 1.39
CA LEU A 745 21.69 23.76 2.59
C LEU A 745 20.89 22.51 2.96
N ASP A 746 19.57 22.54 2.72
CA ASP A 746 18.66 21.43 2.97
C ASP A 746 17.63 21.29 1.85
N PRO A 747 18.00 20.62 0.73
CA PRO A 747 17.11 20.44 -0.41
C PRO A 747 15.91 19.53 -0.12
N GLY A 748 15.91 18.82 1.00
CA GLY A 748 14.83 17.93 1.40
C GLY A 748 13.68 18.63 2.11
N SER A 749 13.90 19.85 2.61
CA SER A 749 12.91 20.56 3.43
C SER A 749 11.84 21.25 2.59
N SER A 750 10.56 20.95 2.86
CA SER A 750 9.44 21.52 2.12
C SER A 750 9.17 23.00 2.42
N PHE A 751 9.41 23.41 3.66
CA PHE A 751 9.05 24.74 4.16
C PHE A 751 9.77 25.90 3.45
N PRO A 752 11.11 25.90 3.28
CA PRO A 752 11.81 26.98 2.57
C PRO A 752 11.35 27.10 1.11
N GLN A 753 11.07 25.97 0.46
CA GLN A 753 10.57 25.92 -0.91
C GLN A 753 9.17 26.55 -1.00
N TYR A 754 8.25 26.19 -0.09
CA TYR A 754 6.92 26.77 -0.01
C TYR A 754 6.99 28.29 0.19
N LEU A 755 7.76 28.72 1.19
CA LEU A 755 7.86 30.13 1.54
C LEU A 755 8.50 30.95 0.41
N ARG A 756 9.46 30.40 -0.34
CA ARG A 756 10.01 31.08 -1.53
C ARG A 756 8.94 31.24 -2.60
N GLY A 757 8.15 30.20 -2.84
CA GLY A 757 7.04 30.26 -3.76
C GLY A 757 6.02 31.34 -3.39
N VAL A 758 5.65 31.41 -2.11
CA VAL A 758 4.79 32.45 -1.54
C VAL A 758 5.35 33.86 -1.76
N VAL A 759 6.63 34.07 -1.45
CA VAL A 759 7.32 35.36 -1.62
C VAL A 759 7.34 35.77 -3.10
N LEU A 760 7.60 34.83 -4.02
CA LEU A 760 7.60 35.07 -5.46
C LEU A 760 6.20 35.45 -5.99
N VAL A 761 5.14 34.80 -5.50
CA VAL A 761 3.75 35.21 -5.82
C VAL A 761 3.50 36.64 -5.33
N ALA A 762 3.91 36.97 -4.10
CA ALA A 762 3.76 38.31 -3.54
C ALA A 762 4.54 39.39 -4.33
N GLN A 763 5.68 39.03 -4.93
CA GLN A 763 6.46 39.89 -5.83
C GLN A 763 5.88 39.99 -7.26
N GLY A 764 4.82 39.25 -7.58
CA GLY A 764 4.19 39.23 -8.90
C GLY A 764 4.77 38.21 -9.89
N HIS A 765 5.64 37.31 -9.42
CA HIS A 765 6.23 36.21 -10.20
C HIS A 765 5.42 34.91 -10.02
N ALA A 766 4.11 34.97 -10.26
CA ALA A 766 3.17 33.90 -9.97
C ALA A 766 3.56 32.54 -10.59
N ASP A 767 4.00 32.51 -11.86
CA ASP A 767 4.35 31.25 -12.53
C ASP A 767 5.48 30.49 -11.84
N ARG A 768 6.50 31.21 -11.36
CA ARG A 768 7.61 30.61 -10.60
C ARG A 768 7.19 30.28 -9.18
N GLY A 769 6.40 31.16 -8.57
CA GLY A 769 5.93 30.96 -7.20
C GLY A 769 5.05 29.71 -7.06
N TYR A 770 4.14 29.46 -8.00
CA TYR A 770 3.32 28.25 -7.99
C TYR A 770 4.11 26.98 -8.29
N LEU A 771 5.17 27.06 -9.11
CA LEU A 771 6.07 25.93 -9.34
C LEU A 771 6.79 25.54 -8.04
N ASP A 772 7.29 26.52 -7.29
CA ASP A 772 7.92 26.30 -5.99
C ASP A 772 6.94 25.69 -4.97
N ILE A 773 5.69 26.17 -4.91
CA ILE A 773 4.66 25.60 -4.03
C ILE A 773 4.33 24.15 -4.45
N GLN A 774 4.30 23.85 -5.74
CA GLN A 774 4.12 22.47 -6.23
C GLN A 774 5.28 21.55 -5.81
N GLU A 775 6.52 22.04 -5.88
CA GLU A 775 7.69 21.31 -5.40
C GLU A 775 7.64 21.10 -3.88
N ALA A 776 7.22 22.11 -3.12
CA ALA A 776 7.03 22.00 -1.69
C ALA A 776 5.99 20.95 -1.29
N VAL A 777 4.90 20.80 -2.06
CA VAL A 777 3.91 19.71 -1.87
C VAL A 777 4.57 18.33 -2.02
N VAL A 778 5.43 18.16 -3.02
CA VAL A 778 6.13 16.89 -3.25
C VAL A 778 7.09 16.59 -2.09
N LEU A 779 7.81 17.60 -1.62
CA LEU A 779 8.71 17.49 -0.47
C LEU A 779 7.93 17.20 0.82
N ALA A 780 6.82 17.88 1.09
CA ALA A 780 5.99 17.65 2.28
C ALA A 780 5.38 16.24 2.30
N GLN A 781 4.97 15.72 1.13
CA GLN A 781 4.52 14.33 1.02
C GLN A 781 5.63 13.31 1.31
N ARG A 782 6.89 13.68 1.02
CA ARG A 782 8.05 12.86 1.35
C ARG A 782 8.36 12.94 2.85
N GLU A 783 8.41 14.14 3.42
CA GLU A 783 8.59 14.35 4.87
C GLU A 783 7.55 13.58 5.68
N MET A 784 6.27 13.61 5.27
CA MET A 784 5.19 12.86 5.92
C MET A 784 5.37 11.32 5.83
N ARG A 785 6.04 10.82 4.78
CA ARG A 785 6.37 9.39 4.64
C ARG A 785 7.60 8.99 5.44
N ASP A 786 8.62 9.84 5.44
CA ASP A 786 9.90 9.59 6.11
C ASP A 786 9.76 9.74 7.63
N GLU A 787 8.87 10.63 8.10
CA GLU A 787 8.59 10.91 9.51
C GLU A 787 7.06 10.84 9.81
N PRO A 788 6.42 9.67 9.71
CA PRO A 788 4.96 9.53 9.84
C PRO A 788 4.44 9.83 11.26
N ALA A 789 5.33 9.85 12.25
CA ALA A 789 5.01 10.25 13.62
C ALA A 789 4.90 11.78 13.78
N GLU A 790 5.37 12.57 12.81
CA GLU A 790 5.35 14.03 12.86
C GLU A 790 4.07 14.58 12.20
N VAL A 791 3.06 14.78 13.04
CA VAL A 791 1.71 15.21 12.63
C VAL A 791 1.71 16.58 11.95
N LEU A 792 2.73 17.43 12.13
CA LEU A 792 2.81 18.72 11.43
C LEU A 792 2.97 18.61 9.91
N HIS A 793 3.54 17.52 9.40
CA HIS A 793 3.75 17.35 7.96
C HIS A 793 2.41 17.30 7.19
N SER A 794 1.36 16.74 7.79
CA SER A 794 0.01 16.73 7.21
C SER A 794 -0.65 18.12 7.22
N CYS A 795 -0.39 18.94 8.26
CA CYS A 795 -0.81 20.33 8.30
C CYS A 795 -0.12 21.17 7.22
N HIS A 796 1.21 21.11 7.12
CA HIS A 796 1.95 21.81 6.08
C HIS A 796 1.45 21.43 4.69
N LEU A 797 1.27 20.14 4.42
CA LEU A 797 0.71 19.67 3.16
C LEU A 797 -0.69 20.22 2.89
N ALA A 798 -1.55 20.30 3.91
CA ALA A 798 -2.88 20.91 3.79
C ALA A 798 -2.79 22.41 3.41
N ILE A 799 -1.88 23.15 4.04
CA ILE A 799 -1.64 24.58 3.74
C ILE A 799 -1.12 24.76 2.31
N TYR A 800 -0.19 23.92 1.86
CA TYR A 800 0.41 24.03 0.53
C TYR A 800 -0.61 23.69 -0.56
N ARG A 801 -1.45 22.67 -0.33
CA ARG A 801 -2.60 22.34 -1.18
C ARG A 801 -3.61 23.49 -1.23
N ALA A 802 -3.90 24.14 -0.11
CA ALA A 802 -4.77 25.31 -0.08
C ALA A 802 -4.18 26.49 -0.87
N ALA A 803 -2.87 26.70 -0.81
CA ALA A 803 -2.17 27.72 -1.61
C ALA A 803 -2.24 27.48 -3.12
N LEU A 804 -2.28 26.21 -3.56
CA LEU A 804 -2.52 25.84 -4.97
C LEU A 804 -4.00 25.89 -5.39
N GLY A 805 -4.92 26.09 -4.44
CA GLY A 805 -6.36 26.07 -4.69
C GLY A 805 -7.00 24.67 -4.65
N ASP A 806 -6.27 23.65 -4.17
CA ASP A 806 -6.76 22.28 -3.98
C ASP A 806 -7.60 22.16 -2.68
N TRP A 807 -8.68 22.95 -2.59
CA TRP A 807 -9.44 23.16 -1.34
C TRP A 807 -10.05 21.90 -0.73
N ALA A 808 -10.44 20.92 -1.55
CA ALA A 808 -11.04 19.68 -1.07
C ALA A 808 -10.00 18.81 -0.36
N GLU A 809 -8.85 18.59 -1.00
CA GLU A 809 -7.72 17.83 -0.46
C GLU A 809 -7.13 18.54 0.76
N ALA A 810 -6.98 19.87 0.70
CA ALA A 810 -6.56 20.67 1.85
C ALA A 810 -7.50 20.50 3.06
N ARG A 811 -8.82 20.46 2.83
CA ARG A 811 -9.81 20.25 3.89
C ARG A 811 -9.72 18.85 4.50
N GLU A 812 -9.54 17.82 3.68
CA GLU A 812 -9.41 16.43 4.15
C GLU A 812 -8.14 16.23 4.96
N LEU A 813 -6.99 16.70 4.45
CA LEU A 813 -5.71 16.65 5.16
C LEU A 813 -5.76 17.43 6.47
N LEU A 814 -6.43 18.59 6.48
CA LEU A 814 -6.59 19.38 7.70
C LEU A 814 -7.53 18.69 8.72
N LEU A 815 -8.55 17.97 8.26
CA LEU A 815 -9.42 17.16 9.12
C LEU A 815 -8.67 15.95 9.70
N ASP A 816 -7.87 15.28 8.88
CA ASP A 816 -7.02 14.16 9.31
C ASP A 816 -5.98 14.63 10.33
N PHE A 817 -5.28 15.73 10.04
CA PHE A 817 -4.41 16.43 10.97
C PHE A 817 -5.13 16.74 12.29
N LEU A 818 -6.32 17.35 12.24
CA LEU A 818 -7.09 17.70 13.44
C LEU A 818 -7.53 16.46 14.23
N GLY A 819 -7.85 15.36 13.55
CA GLY A 819 -8.22 14.07 14.16
C GLY A 819 -7.04 13.35 14.81
N GLN A 820 -5.85 13.42 14.22
CA GLN A 820 -4.60 12.89 14.78
C GLN A 820 -4.05 13.78 15.90
N SER A 821 -4.35 15.09 15.85
CA SER A 821 -3.85 16.08 16.79
C SER A 821 -4.64 16.13 18.10
N GLN A 822 -4.15 15.49 19.17
CA GLN A 822 -4.82 15.49 20.48
C GLN A 822 -4.52 16.73 21.34
N THR A 823 -3.93 17.79 20.76
CA THR A 823 -3.55 18.99 21.51
C THR A 823 -4.09 20.27 20.85
N PRO A 824 -4.72 21.19 21.61
CA PRO A 824 -5.23 22.48 21.10
C PRO A 824 -4.18 23.38 20.42
N TRP A 825 -2.91 23.01 20.53
CA TRP A 825 -1.80 23.70 19.92
C TRP A 825 -1.75 23.50 18.39
N PHE A 826 -1.94 22.28 17.89
CA PHE A 826 -1.89 21.98 16.45
C PHE A 826 -2.88 22.84 15.65
N ALA A 827 -4.05 23.09 16.25
CA ALA A 827 -5.03 24.03 15.76
C ALA A 827 -4.53 25.48 15.73
N THR A 828 -3.79 25.92 16.74
CA THR A 828 -3.22 27.28 16.80
C THR A 828 -2.17 27.48 15.70
N HIS A 829 -1.36 26.46 15.39
CA HIS A 829 -0.40 26.48 14.29
C HIS A 829 -1.12 26.58 12.93
N ALA A 830 -2.07 25.70 12.66
CA ALA A 830 -2.86 25.74 11.44
C ALA A 830 -3.59 27.09 11.26
N LEU A 831 -4.11 27.68 12.35
CA LEU A 831 -4.75 28.99 12.31
C LEU A 831 -3.77 30.13 11.96
N PHE A 832 -2.51 30.02 12.37
CA PHE A 832 -1.49 30.99 12.02
C PHE A 832 -1.20 30.92 10.51
N ASP A 833 -0.90 29.73 10.00
CA ASP A 833 -0.55 29.52 8.59
C ASP A 833 -1.71 29.88 7.66
N LEU A 834 -2.95 29.53 8.04
CA LEU A 834 -4.14 29.93 7.29
C LEU A 834 -4.35 31.45 7.27
N ARG A 835 -3.99 32.16 8.33
CA ARG A 835 -4.06 33.63 8.36
C ARG A 835 -3.00 34.26 7.47
N GLU A 836 -1.80 33.70 7.39
CA GLU A 836 -0.79 34.15 6.43
C GLU A 836 -1.23 33.88 4.99
N LEU A 837 -1.73 32.68 4.72
CA LEU A 837 -2.30 32.28 3.44
C LEU A 837 -3.41 33.23 2.97
N SER A 838 -4.25 33.72 3.90
CA SER A 838 -5.33 34.68 3.61
C SER A 838 -4.85 36.02 3.06
N GLN A 839 -3.58 36.36 3.26
CA GLN A 839 -2.98 37.61 2.80
C GLN A 839 -2.38 37.49 1.39
N LEU A 840 -2.34 36.29 0.80
CA LEU A 840 -1.71 36.06 -0.49
C LEU A 840 -2.60 36.46 -1.68
N PRO A 841 -2.02 37.14 -2.70
CA PRO A 841 -2.74 37.48 -3.92
C PRO A 841 -3.20 36.23 -4.68
N GLY A 842 -4.47 36.18 -5.08
CA GLY A 842 -5.02 35.07 -5.87
C GLY A 842 -5.63 33.92 -5.06
N VAL A 843 -5.44 33.91 -3.74
CA VAL A 843 -6.02 32.92 -2.83
C VAL A 843 -7.44 33.34 -2.42
N SER A 844 -8.38 32.39 -2.41
CA SER A 844 -9.78 32.69 -2.08
C SER A 844 -9.97 32.93 -0.57
N GLN A 845 -10.15 34.19 -0.18
CA GLN A 845 -10.41 34.56 1.22
C GLN A 845 -11.61 33.82 1.82
N GLN A 846 -12.68 33.61 1.03
CA GLN A 846 -13.85 32.87 1.48
C GLN A 846 -13.49 31.42 1.85
N ARG A 847 -12.69 30.74 1.03
CA ARG A 847 -12.27 29.36 1.26
C ARG A 847 -11.30 29.23 2.41
N VAL A 848 -10.35 30.16 2.55
CA VAL A 848 -9.47 30.21 3.72
C VAL A 848 -10.28 30.41 5.00
N GLN A 849 -11.31 31.25 4.98
CA GLN A 849 -12.21 31.44 6.13
C GLN A 849 -13.08 30.21 6.43
N GLU A 850 -13.33 29.33 5.46
CA GLU A 850 -13.96 28.02 5.68
C GLU A 850 -13.00 27.08 6.43
N LEU A 851 -11.71 27.03 6.04
CA LEU A 851 -10.70 26.23 6.73
C LEU A 851 -10.39 26.77 8.13
N ILE A 852 -10.33 28.09 8.32
CA ILE A 852 -10.17 28.70 9.65
C ILE A 852 -11.31 28.28 10.58
N ARG A 853 -12.56 28.37 10.11
CA ARG A 853 -13.73 27.93 10.90
C ARG A 853 -13.69 26.43 11.18
N LEU A 854 -13.19 25.62 10.25
CA LEU A 854 -13.00 24.19 10.45
C LEU A 854 -12.04 23.92 11.62
N VAL A 855 -10.88 24.58 11.62
CA VAL A 855 -9.87 24.47 12.68
C VAL A 855 -10.39 25.02 14.01
N GLU A 856 -11.12 26.14 14.01
CA GLU A 856 -11.74 26.69 15.23
C GLU A 856 -12.78 25.74 15.82
N GLN A 857 -13.56 25.03 14.99
CA GLN A 857 -14.60 24.09 15.45
C GLN A 857 -14.05 22.77 16.01
N HIS A 858 -12.92 22.29 15.49
CA HIS A 858 -12.35 20.97 15.86
C HIS A 858 -11.13 21.09 16.76
N GLY A 859 -10.45 22.24 16.75
CA GLY A 859 -9.16 22.47 17.40
C GLY A 859 -9.22 23.26 18.71
N VAL A 860 -10.37 23.81 19.04
CA VAL A 860 -10.62 24.52 20.30
C VAL A 860 -11.82 23.89 20.98
N ALA A 861 -11.58 22.89 21.84
CA ALA A 861 -12.42 22.83 23.02
C ALA A 861 -12.11 24.12 23.80
N GLU A 862 -13.04 25.08 23.80
CA GLU A 862 -12.99 26.16 24.76
C GLU A 862 -12.96 25.53 26.16
N ASP A 863 -11.80 25.64 26.85
CA ASP A 863 -11.66 25.84 28.31
C ASP A 863 -10.20 26.04 28.76
#